data_AF-A0A7W0T123-F1
#
_entry.id   AF-A0A7W0T123-F1
#
_cell.length_a   1.000
_cell.length_b   1.000
_cell.length_c   1.000
_cell.angle_alpha   90.00
_cell.angle_beta   90.00
_cell.angle_gamma   90.00
#
_symmetry.space_group_name_H-M   'P 1'
#
loop_
_entity.id
_entity.type
_entity.pdbx_description
1 polymer ?
#
loop_
_entity_poly.entity_id
_entity_poly.type
_entity_poly.pdbx_seq_one_letter_code
_entity_poly.pdbx_strand_id
1 'polypeptide(L)'
;MEAVDPQAPAIPAVPKLTIEKFADAGIACLKFVGTIDEAFEGKKLGTSTAGDVLVVDLGGVKKISSFGIREWVDFIGTASKQVRSVILIECAPKVVDQLNMVANFAGTGQVFSFYAPFRCDYCDSEHRVLLQLDRDHAAIKSMKLADRPCPTCKDSMYFDEDGATFFSYVLGQDRFELEPAVATFLAAKLDYAVADLNRKLRVDKVIEGRTTYLRFAGDLDRTFPRDKLAEGLEGVVVADLVGLGRIEPAGAAEWRAFVQQTTPLVELLCLANVPPTFLEKLATRPDLGAKGQVLSLTLPYTCGGCGTTSAQLIDVSEHHEVLKFATAPELRCLACKHAMQCVAGEGLMALLPELPKPTASTELVKSIGMLRERAASQHKRPSVKSAVLSAQSGPTPGARSVLLVPFLAALLAIVVAAGAYLVYQRVTKPAVKGAAITARSTPVRPAWIVNDTPGAAACTDTVDKGLSCVGVSSPSAHQDDAEDEAADAAYEAAANAIAVRIVDPAWQAGVPSIYAASRDAKLTALDRDPTQTSARRDVREARHAVAQALRTTGGSAVPAAPTARYWEQTGGDDGRRTIAFAQVVLSATELASLVQTYRTPATALGATVVPAFPLVAWRYPRAERGAIITALASGPLQDLGLAEQYIVLAVGGRDIGDASAFAQLVNDEHTQLVERGGTLRLKVQTPDPAPREFAKKLEGKPVEPTGSGKRPPRGSGTDPAHGGVNVWDKFDRGKGRGREDPNQ
;
A
#
# COMPACT_ATOMS: atom_id res chain seq x y z
N MET A 1 40.90 26.92 44.63
CA MET A 1 40.67 25.46 44.56
C MET A 1 39.18 25.25 44.46
N GLU A 2 38.67 25.16 43.25
CA GLU A 2 37.32 24.68 42.96
C GLU A 2 37.52 23.54 41.96
N ALA A 3 37.12 22.34 42.35
CA ALA A 3 37.31 21.11 41.61
C ALA A 3 36.22 21.00 40.52
N VAL A 4 36.66 20.83 39.28
CA VAL A 4 35.80 20.52 38.14
C VAL A 4 35.51 19.02 38.15
N ASP A 5 34.22 18.67 38.11
CA ASP A 5 33.68 17.30 38.09
C ASP A 5 34.05 16.55 36.80
N PRO A 6 34.68 15.35 36.84
CA PRO A 6 35.16 14.64 35.67
C PRO A 6 34.20 13.55 35.16
N GLN A 7 32.89 13.78 35.16
CA GLN A 7 31.91 12.84 34.57
C GLN A 7 30.88 13.54 33.67
N ALA A 8 31.34 14.04 32.52
CA ALA A 8 30.48 14.19 31.35
C ALA A 8 30.38 12.83 30.63
N PRO A 9 29.17 12.32 30.32
CA PRO A 9 29.02 11.07 29.59
C PRO A 9 29.61 11.20 28.18
N ALA A 10 30.49 10.26 27.82
CA ALA A 10 31.08 10.18 26.49
C ALA A 10 29.99 10.06 25.41
N ILE A 11 30.04 10.95 24.43
CA ILE A 11 29.20 10.89 23.22
C ILE A 11 29.48 9.53 22.55
N PRO A 12 28.46 8.68 22.29
CA PRO A 12 28.69 7.40 21.62
C PRO A 12 29.27 7.65 20.22
N ALA A 13 30.38 6.97 19.92
CA ALA A 13 31.05 7.07 18.62
C ALA A 13 30.09 6.73 17.48
N VAL A 14 30.04 7.58 16.46
CA VAL A 14 29.24 7.38 15.26
C VAL A 14 29.75 6.11 14.54
N PRO A 15 28.89 5.14 14.19
CA PRO A 15 29.33 3.93 13.53
C PRO A 15 29.95 4.24 12.15
N LYS A 16 31.18 3.76 11.95
CA LYS A 16 31.97 3.87 10.72
C LYS A 16 31.26 3.18 9.54
N LEU A 17 31.32 3.79 8.36
CA LEU A 17 30.78 3.20 7.12
C LEU A 17 31.40 1.84 6.83
N THR A 18 30.57 0.83 6.59
CA THR A 18 30.96 -0.51 6.14
C THR A 18 30.37 -0.75 4.75
N ILE A 19 31.18 -1.29 3.83
CA ILE A 19 30.77 -1.58 2.45
C ILE A 19 31.02 -3.05 2.18
N GLU A 20 29.95 -3.83 2.10
CA GLU A 20 30.00 -5.23 1.73
C GLU A 20 29.94 -5.36 0.20
N LYS A 21 30.75 -6.26 -0.36
CA LYS A 21 30.89 -6.43 -1.80
C LYS A 21 30.48 -7.84 -2.21
N PHE A 22 29.50 -7.94 -3.09
CA PHE A 22 29.07 -9.19 -3.69
C PHE A 22 29.32 -9.16 -5.20
N ALA A 23 29.71 -10.28 -5.81
CA ALA A 23 29.83 -10.34 -7.26
C ALA A 23 29.52 -11.74 -7.80
N ASP A 24 28.85 -11.82 -8.95
CA ASP A 24 28.57 -13.07 -9.65
C ASP A 24 28.17 -12.79 -11.10
N ALA A 25 28.57 -13.64 -12.04
CA ALA A 25 28.12 -13.63 -13.45
C ALA A 25 28.07 -12.24 -14.13
N GLY A 26 29.06 -11.38 -13.87
CA GLY A 26 29.13 -10.02 -14.44
C GLY A 26 28.28 -8.96 -13.72
N ILE A 27 27.65 -9.31 -12.61
CA ILE A 27 26.92 -8.40 -11.72
C ILE A 27 27.77 -8.17 -10.47
N ALA A 28 27.94 -6.91 -10.08
CA ALA A 28 28.53 -6.53 -8.80
C ALA A 28 27.47 -5.85 -7.93
N CYS A 29 27.51 -6.10 -6.64
CA CYS A 29 26.69 -5.40 -5.66
C CYS A 29 27.55 -4.80 -4.55
N LEU A 30 27.26 -3.54 -4.22
CA LEU A 30 27.86 -2.82 -3.10
C LEU A 30 26.75 -2.49 -2.10
N LYS A 31 26.84 -3.04 -0.88
CA LYS A 31 25.90 -2.80 0.20
C LYS A 31 26.51 -1.85 1.23
N PHE A 32 25.86 -0.71 1.42
CA PHE A 32 26.31 0.35 2.30
C PHE A 32 25.61 0.29 3.66
N VAL A 33 26.38 0.20 4.74
CA VAL A 33 25.87 0.15 6.12
C VAL A 33 26.58 1.19 6.98
N GLY A 34 25.84 2.14 7.56
CA GLY A 34 26.39 3.17 8.44
C GLY A 34 26.22 4.60 7.92
N THR A 35 27.21 5.46 8.18
CA THR A 35 27.17 6.89 7.85
C THR A 35 28.06 7.19 6.66
N ILE A 36 27.54 7.84 5.62
CA ILE A 36 28.33 8.34 4.49
C ILE A 36 28.80 9.76 4.83
N ASP A 37 30.09 9.92 5.12
CA ASP A 37 30.71 11.17 5.54
C ASP A 37 32.04 11.43 4.81
N GLU A 38 32.86 12.36 5.31
CA GLU A 38 34.17 12.68 4.74
C GLU A 38 35.20 11.54 4.75
N ALA A 39 34.99 10.48 5.55
CA ALA A 39 35.87 9.31 5.54
C ALA A 39 35.57 8.36 4.38
N PHE A 40 34.48 8.60 3.63
CA PHE A 40 34.13 7.81 2.45
C PHE A 40 35.01 8.18 1.26
N GLU A 41 35.90 7.27 0.84
CA GLU A 41 36.74 7.43 -0.36
C GLU A 41 35.97 7.05 -1.65
N GLY A 42 35.00 7.88 -2.05
CA GLY A 42 34.03 7.53 -3.09
C GLY A 42 34.65 7.30 -4.47
N LYS A 43 35.58 8.17 -4.88
CA LYS A 43 36.27 8.08 -6.17
C LYS A 43 37.08 6.79 -6.34
N LYS A 44 37.74 6.35 -5.26
CA LYS A 44 38.55 5.12 -5.24
C LYS A 44 37.65 3.89 -5.34
N LEU A 45 36.53 3.86 -4.61
CA LEU A 45 35.56 2.80 -4.72
C LEU A 45 34.97 2.73 -6.13
N GLY A 46 34.57 3.87 -6.68
CA GLY A 46 34.00 3.97 -8.02
C GLY A 46 34.95 3.42 -9.08
N THR A 47 36.26 3.68 -8.94
CA THR A 47 37.30 3.16 -9.84
C THR A 47 37.49 1.64 -9.74
N SER A 48 37.21 1.06 -8.57
CA SER A 48 37.36 -0.37 -8.29
C SER A 48 36.13 -1.21 -8.66
N THR A 49 35.10 -0.58 -9.21
CA THR A 49 33.87 -1.26 -9.60
C THR A 49 34.14 -2.12 -10.84
N ALA A 50 33.76 -3.39 -10.80
CA ALA A 50 33.93 -4.31 -11.93
C ALA A 50 32.63 -5.07 -12.18
N GLY A 51 32.22 -5.18 -13.45
CA GLY A 51 30.98 -5.84 -13.86
C GLY A 51 30.28 -5.10 -14.99
N ASP A 52 29.31 -5.75 -15.63
CA ASP A 52 28.41 -5.14 -16.61
C ASP A 52 27.27 -4.38 -15.91
N VAL A 53 26.78 -4.91 -14.78
CA VAL A 53 25.70 -4.30 -13.97
C VAL A 53 26.18 -4.08 -12.54
N LEU A 54 25.97 -2.87 -12.02
CA LEU A 54 26.21 -2.51 -10.63
C LEU A 54 24.88 -2.39 -9.87
N VAL A 55 24.70 -3.17 -8.81
CA VAL A 55 23.63 -3.02 -7.83
C VAL A 55 24.17 -2.27 -6.62
N VAL A 56 23.45 -1.25 -6.16
CA VAL A 56 23.82 -0.46 -4.99
C VAL A 56 22.73 -0.61 -3.94
N ASP A 57 23.00 -1.39 -2.90
CA ASP A 57 22.11 -1.59 -1.76
C ASP A 57 22.34 -0.50 -0.71
N LEU A 58 21.27 0.25 -0.45
CA LEU A 58 21.28 1.44 0.40
C LEU A 58 20.40 1.31 1.64
N GLY A 59 19.95 0.09 1.99
CA GLY A 59 19.07 -0.15 3.13
C GLY A 59 19.74 0.11 4.47
N GLY A 60 21.06 -0.07 4.54
CA GLY A 60 21.87 0.13 5.74
C GLY A 60 22.33 1.58 5.98
N VAL A 61 22.03 2.52 5.08
CA VAL A 61 22.48 3.91 5.20
C VAL A 61 21.66 4.63 6.29
N LYS A 62 22.35 5.10 7.32
CA LYS A 62 21.73 5.77 8.48
C LYS A 62 21.76 7.29 8.35
N LYS A 63 22.85 7.84 7.81
CA LYS A 63 23.08 9.29 7.70
C LYS A 63 24.02 9.60 6.54
N ILE A 64 23.85 10.78 5.94
CA ILE A 64 24.72 11.31 4.89
C ILE A 64 25.11 12.74 5.30
N SER A 65 26.41 13.04 5.38
CA SER A 65 26.92 14.39 5.66
C SER A 65 27.03 15.20 4.36
N SER A 66 27.09 16.53 4.44
CA SER A 66 27.27 17.39 3.26
C SER A 66 28.58 17.11 2.50
N PHE A 67 29.64 16.69 3.21
CA PHE A 67 30.88 16.22 2.58
C PHE A 67 30.68 14.84 1.94
N GLY A 68 29.99 13.94 2.64
CA GLY A 68 29.64 12.62 2.12
C GLY A 68 28.83 12.66 0.82
N ILE A 69 27.96 13.67 0.63
CA ILE A 69 27.21 13.88 -0.63
C ILE A 69 28.18 14.08 -1.82
N ARG A 70 29.29 14.81 -1.64
CA ARG A 70 30.24 15.07 -2.74
C ARG A 70 30.98 13.79 -3.12
N GLU A 71 31.49 13.08 -2.13
CA GLU A 71 32.15 11.79 -2.33
C GLU A 71 31.19 10.75 -2.93
N TRP A 72 29.91 10.79 -2.56
CA TRP A 72 28.86 9.97 -3.16
C TRP A 72 28.63 10.27 -4.64
N VAL A 73 28.51 11.53 -5.02
CA VAL A 73 28.36 11.93 -6.42
C VAL A 73 29.60 11.54 -7.25
N ASP A 74 30.80 11.68 -6.68
CA ASP A 74 32.04 11.22 -7.31
C ASP A 74 32.09 9.70 -7.48
N PHE A 75 31.65 8.94 -6.47
CA PHE A 75 31.51 7.49 -6.53
C PHE A 75 30.58 7.07 -7.67
N ILE A 76 29.31 7.53 -7.63
CA ILE A 76 28.30 7.15 -8.61
C ILE A 76 28.70 7.62 -10.01
N GLY A 77 29.18 8.86 -10.16
CA GLY A 77 29.63 9.39 -11.45
C GLY A 77 30.83 8.65 -12.05
N THR A 78 31.72 8.12 -11.21
CA THR A 78 32.84 7.28 -11.65
C THR A 78 32.37 5.88 -12.00
N ALA A 79 31.57 5.25 -11.14
CA ALA A 79 31.06 3.90 -11.33
C ALA A 79 30.17 3.79 -12.58
N SER A 80 29.28 4.77 -12.80
CA SER A 80 28.42 4.88 -13.99
C SER A 80 29.19 4.89 -15.33
N LYS A 81 30.48 5.24 -15.33
CA LYS A 81 31.32 5.20 -16.53
C LYS A 81 31.95 3.82 -16.79
N GLN A 82 31.99 2.97 -15.77
CA GLN A 82 32.65 1.67 -15.82
C GLN A 82 31.67 0.52 -16.11
N VAL A 83 30.39 0.70 -15.82
CA VAL A 83 29.35 -0.32 -15.96
C VAL A 83 28.30 0.11 -16.98
N ARG A 84 27.61 -0.85 -17.60
CA ARG A 84 26.49 -0.59 -18.53
C ARG A 84 25.27 -0.06 -17.80
N SER A 85 24.99 -0.57 -16.60
CA SER A 85 23.80 -0.22 -15.83
C SER A 85 24.09 -0.13 -14.33
N VAL A 86 23.48 0.85 -13.67
CA VAL A 86 23.50 1.03 -12.21
C VAL A 86 22.08 0.95 -11.69
N ILE A 87 21.84 0.08 -10.70
CA ILE A 87 20.52 -0.18 -10.12
C ILE A 87 20.60 0.06 -8.62
N LEU A 88 19.80 0.99 -8.10
CA LEU A 88 19.73 1.29 -6.66
C LEU A 88 18.59 0.50 -6.03
N ILE A 89 18.87 -0.24 -4.96
CA ILE A 89 17.88 -1.01 -4.21
C ILE A 89 17.87 -0.61 -2.74
N GLU A 90 16.73 -0.85 -2.08
CA GLU A 90 16.52 -0.60 -0.66
C GLU A 90 16.87 0.82 -0.23
N CYS A 91 16.65 1.82 -1.10
CA CYS A 91 16.99 3.22 -0.78
C CYS A 91 16.34 3.65 0.54
N ALA A 92 17.14 3.83 1.59
CA ALA A 92 16.67 4.29 2.89
C ALA A 92 15.99 5.67 2.77
N PRO A 93 15.09 6.08 3.69
CA PRO A 93 14.39 7.36 3.58
C PRO A 93 15.34 8.56 3.39
N LYS A 94 16.49 8.55 4.09
CA LYS A 94 17.53 9.59 3.93
C LYS A 94 18.18 9.64 2.56
N VAL A 95 18.22 8.51 1.85
CA VAL A 95 18.69 8.42 0.46
C VAL A 95 17.61 8.97 -0.48
N VAL A 96 16.33 8.65 -0.22
CA VAL A 96 15.19 9.21 -0.98
C VAL A 96 15.16 10.74 -0.86
N ASP A 97 15.39 11.29 0.34
CA ASP A 97 15.52 12.73 0.55
C ASP A 97 16.61 13.33 -0.37
N GLN A 98 17.80 12.71 -0.43
CA GLN A 98 18.88 13.20 -1.28
C GLN A 98 18.59 13.03 -2.78
N LEU A 99 17.92 11.96 -3.20
CA LEU A 99 17.49 11.78 -4.59
C LEU A 99 16.57 12.91 -5.05
N ASN A 100 15.66 13.34 -4.19
CA ASN A 100 14.74 14.43 -4.49
C ASN A 100 15.39 15.82 -4.43
N MET A 101 16.43 16.02 -3.59
CA MET A 101 17.03 17.34 -3.35
C MET A 101 18.34 17.61 -4.10
N VAL A 102 19.12 16.58 -4.44
CA VAL A 102 20.48 16.72 -4.97
C VAL A 102 20.54 16.25 -6.41
N ALA A 103 20.89 17.16 -7.31
CA ALA A 103 21.09 16.83 -8.72
C ALA A 103 22.18 15.76 -8.91
N ASN A 104 21.94 14.82 -9.83
CA ASN A 104 22.86 13.73 -10.16
C ASN A 104 23.19 12.78 -8.99
N PHE A 105 22.39 12.75 -7.93
CA PHE A 105 22.64 11.86 -6.79
C PHE A 105 22.65 10.37 -7.18
N ALA A 106 21.86 9.97 -8.18
CA ALA A 106 21.91 8.62 -8.75
C ALA A 106 22.76 8.51 -10.02
N GLY A 107 23.34 9.60 -10.53
CA GLY A 107 24.05 9.60 -11.82
C GLY A 107 23.17 9.09 -12.97
N THR A 108 23.61 8.03 -13.65
CA THR A 108 22.81 7.30 -14.66
C THR A 108 22.02 6.13 -14.07
N GLY A 109 22.04 5.97 -12.75
CA GLY A 109 21.43 4.85 -12.05
C GLY A 109 19.91 4.96 -11.94
N GLN A 110 19.28 3.80 -11.98
CA GLN A 110 17.83 3.64 -11.86
C GLN A 110 17.48 3.11 -10.47
N VAL A 111 16.53 3.76 -9.79
CA VAL A 111 16.03 3.29 -8.50
C VAL A 111 15.07 2.15 -8.77
N PHE A 112 15.26 0.98 -8.18
CA PHE A 112 14.33 -0.16 -8.27
C PHE A 112 13.43 -0.27 -7.04
N SER A 113 13.99 0.00 -5.85
CA SER A 113 13.26 -0.05 -4.58
C SER A 113 13.75 0.94 -3.55
N PHE A 114 12.83 1.34 -2.68
CA PHE A 114 13.04 2.38 -1.67
C PHE A 114 12.08 2.22 -0.49
N TYR A 115 12.46 2.75 0.66
CA TYR A 115 11.64 2.70 1.87
C TYR A 115 10.77 3.95 2.01
N ALA A 116 9.46 3.74 2.07
CA ALA A 116 8.49 4.77 2.44
C ALA A 116 8.25 4.77 3.95
N PRO A 117 8.23 5.93 4.62
CA PRO A 117 7.87 6.02 6.03
C PRO A 117 6.36 5.82 6.21
N PHE A 118 6.00 5.00 7.18
CA PHE A 118 4.64 4.77 7.61
C PHE A 118 4.53 5.07 9.10
N ARG A 119 3.47 5.75 9.49
CA ARG A 119 3.18 6.10 10.87
C ARG A 119 1.91 5.41 11.35
N CYS A 120 1.98 4.84 12.55
CA CYS A 120 0.81 4.34 13.24
C CYS A 120 0.44 5.31 14.36
N ASP A 121 -0.70 6.01 14.23
CA ASP A 121 -1.16 6.95 15.27
C ASP A 121 -1.54 6.25 16.57
N TYR A 122 -1.80 4.95 16.51
CA TYR A 122 -2.26 4.17 17.66
C TYR A 122 -1.17 3.89 18.69
N CYS A 123 -0.02 3.38 18.23
CA CYS A 123 1.13 3.06 19.11
C CYS A 123 2.30 4.02 18.92
N ASP A 124 2.08 5.12 18.18
CA ASP A 124 3.06 6.13 17.81
C ASP A 124 4.37 5.55 17.23
N SER A 125 4.25 4.39 16.57
CA SER A 125 5.39 3.69 16.00
C SER A 125 5.58 4.09 14.54
N GLU A 126 6.81 4.44 14.19
CA GLU A 126 7.23 4.61 12.80
C GLU A 126 7.77 3.31 12.24
N HIS A 127 7.33 2.98 11.04
CA HIS A 127 7.79 1.81 10.31
C HIS A 127 8.23 2.20 8.91
N ARG A 128 9.26 1.52 8.41
CA ARG A 128 9.71 1.69 7.03
C ARG A 128 9.15 0.56 6.19
N VAL A 129 8.49 0.92 5.10
CA VAL A 129 7.85 -0.01 4.19
C VAL A 129 8.62 -0.01 2.87
N LEU A 130 9.19 -1.16 2.50
CA LEU A 130 9.88 -1.31 1.23
C LEU A 130 8.86 -1.29 0.08
N LEU A 131 8.99 -0.32 -0.82
CA LEU A 131 8.28 -0.23 -2.09
C LEU A 131 9.19 -0.65 -3.23
N GLN A 132 8.60 -1.32 -4.22
CA GLN A 132 9.28 -1.76 -5.43
C GLN A 132 8.53 -1.23 -6.64
N LEU A 133 9.27 -0.76 -7.64
CA LEU A 133 8.64 -0.10 -8.79
C LEU A 133 7.91 -1.02 -9.73
N ASP A 134 8.28 -2.28 -9.82
CA ASP A 134 7.53 -3.27 -10.58
C ASP A 134 6.17 -3.54 -9.92
N ARG A 135 6.16 -3.73 -8.59
CA ARG A 135 5.00 -4.07 -7.76
C ARG A 135 4.04 -2.91 -7.53
N ASP A 136 4.58 -1.80 -7.05
CA ASP A 136 3.83 -0.72 -6.43
C ASP A 136 3.63 0.45 -7.42
N HIS A 137 3.99 0.27 -8.70
CA HIS A 137 3.93 1.30 -9.73
C HIS A 137 2.62 2.08 -9.75
N ALA A 138 1.48 1.37 -9.69
CA ALA A 138 0.17 2.00 -9.73
C ALA A 138 -0.10 2.90 -8.52
N ALA A 139 0.35 2.47 -7.33
CA ALA A 139 0.20 3.22 -6.09
C ALA A 139 1.18 4.41 -6.00
N ILE A 140 2.39 4.24 -6.54
CA ILE A 140 3.40 5.31 -6.66
C ILE A 140 2.90 6.37 -7.66
N LYS A 141 2.40 5.94 -8.82
CA LYS A 141 1.86 6.83 -9.87
C LYS A 141 0.60 7.59 -9.42
N SER A 142 -0.24 6.97 -8.60
CA SER A 142 -1.39 7.65 -7.99
C SER A 142 -1.00 8.58 -6.83
N MET A 143 0.28 8.59 -6.43
CA MET A 143 0.82 9.28 -5.26
C MET A 143 0.07 8.92 -3.97
N LYS A 144 -0.58 7.76 -3.94
CA LYS A 144 -1.46 7.33 -2.86
C LYS A 144 -1.16 5.88 -2.52
N LEU A 145 -0.40 5.68 -1.46
CA LEU A 145 -0.19 4.36 -0.88
C LEU A 145 -1.39 3.98 -0.03
N ALA A 146 -1.79 2.71 -0.09
CA ALA A 146 -2.80 2.16 0.80
C ALA A 146 -2.22 1.96 2.19
N ASP A 147 -3.07 2.15 3.20
CA ASP A 147 -2.73 1.87 4.59
C ASP A 147 -2.39 0.39 4.79
N ARG A 148 -1.53 0.13 5.78
CA ARG A 148 -0.99 -1.20 6.06
C ARG A 148 -1.16 -1.52 7.55
N PRO A 149 -1.26 -2.79 7.93
CA PRO A 149 -1.26 -3.16 9.35
C PRO A 149 0.12 -2.89 9.96
N CYS A 150 0.14 -2.18 11.08
CA CYS A 150 1.29 -1.89 11.90
C CYS A 150 1.93 -3.20 12.41
N PRO A 151 3.23 -3.43 12.19
CA PRO A 151 3.92 -4.58 12.74
C PRO A 151 3.79 -4.72 14.27
N THR A 152 3.75 -3.60 14.99
CA THR A 152 3.76 -3.51 16.46
C THR A 152 2.39 -3.82 17.08
N CYS A 153 1.35 -3.02 16.77
CA CYS A 153 0.02 -3.17 17.40
C CYS A 153 -1.03 -3.83 16.49
N LYS A 154 -0.72 -4.05 15.21
CA LYS A 154 -1.64 -4.55 14.15
C LYS A 154 -2.73 -3.58 13.70
N ASP A 155 -2.86 -2.38 14.28
CA ASP A 155 -3.73 -1.30 13.76
C ASP A 155 -3.22 -0.72 12.44
N SER A 156 -4.02 0.15 11.80
CA SER A 156 -3.62 0.80 10.55
C SER A 156 -2.43 1.74 10.77
N MET A 157 -1.46 1.68 9.87
CA MET A 157 -0.44 2.71 9.67
C MET A 157 -0.59 3.27 8.26
N TYR A 158 -0.45 4.59 8.13
CA TYR A 158 -0.56 5.33 6.87
C TYR A 158 0.80 5.84 6.45
N PHE A 159 0.90 6.20 5.17
CA PHE A 159 2.08 6.85 4.61
C PHE A 159 2.17 8.30 5.09
N ASP A 160 3.23 8.64 5.84
CA ASP A 160 3.36 9.90 6.59
C ASP A 160 4.21 10.94 5.85
N GLU A 161 4.01 11.08 4.54
CA GLU A 161 4.72 12.04 3.70
C GLU A 161 3.79 12.59 2.61
N ASP A 162 4.14 13.74 2.05
CA ASP A 162 3.47 14.26 0.86
C ASP A 162 3.92 13.48 -0.39
N GLY A 163 2.98 12.76 -1.02
CA GLY A 163 3.29 11.89 -2.16
C GLY A 163 3.85 12.64 -3.37
N ALA A 164 3.44 13.89 -3.61
CA ALA A 164 3.95 14.68 -4.73
C ALA A 164 5.43 15.01 -4.57
N THR A 165 5.84 15.36 -3.35
CA THR A 165 7.25 15.64 -3.02
C THR A 165 8.06 14.35 -2.93
N PHE A 166 7.57 13.35 -2.21
CA PHE A 166 8.30 12.13 -1.91
C PHE A 166 8.58 11.26 -3.15
N PHE A 167 7.61 11.15 -4.07
CA PHE A 167 7.77 10.35 -5.29
C PHE A 167 8.34 11.14 -6.48
N SER A 168 8.67 12.43 -6.33
CA SER A 168 9.05 13.31 -7.43
C SER A 168 10.20 12.76 -8.31
N TYR A 169 11.30 12.28 -7.70
CA TYR A 169 12.40 11.67 -8.45
C TYR A 169 11.96 10.39 -9.18
N VAL A 170 11.28 9.50 -8.46
CA VAL A 170 10.95 8.16 -8.96
C VAL A 170 9.89 8.21 -10.07
N LEU A 171 8.99 9.18 -10.05
CA LEU A 171 8.02 9.44 -11.12
C LEU A 171 8.65 10.04 -12.37
N GLY A 172 9.83 10.64 -12.27
CA GLY A 172 10.62 11.13 -13.40
C GLY A 172 11.36 10.04 -14.18
N GLN A 173 11.39 8.81 -13.65
CA GLN A 173 12.04 7.66 -14.23
C GLN A 173 11.04 6.78 -15.01
N ASP A 174 11.46 6.24 -16.15
CA ASP A 174 10.69 5.21 -16.86
C ASP A 174 10.65 3.89 -16.09
N ARG A 175 9.48 3.23 -16.10
CA ARG A 175 9.34 1.88 -15.54
C ARG A 175 10.26 0.92 -16.28
N PHE A 176 11.03 0.15 -15.52
CA PHE A 176 11.86 -0.94 -16.03
C PHE A 176 11.63 -2.22 -15.22
N GLU A 177 11.98 -3.35 -15.82
CA GLU A 177 12.01 -4.65 -15.15
C GLU A 177 13.46 -5.06 -14.95
N LEU A 178 13.74 -5.76 -13.84
CA LEU A 178 15.08 -6.30 -13.62
C LEU A 178 15.38 -7.40 -14.63
N GLU A 179 16.59 -7.38 -15.17
CA GLU A 179 17.09 -8.49 -15.97
C GLU A 179 17.03 -9.80 -15.14
N PRO A 180 16.60 -10.94 -15.72
CA PRO A 180 16.42 -12.19 -14.96
C PRO A 180 17.69 -12.64 -14.21
N ALA A 181 18.87 -12.36 -14.78
CA ALA A 181 20.15 -12.61 -14.13
C ALA A 181 20.34 -11.75 -12.87
N VAL A 182 19.94 -10.48 -12.90
CA VAL A 182 19.98 -9.57 -11.74
C VAL A 182 18.97 -10.01 -10.68
N ALA A 183 17.73 -10.33 -11.07
CA ALA A 183 16.73 -10.82 -10.12
C ALA A 183 17.20 -12.11 -9.41
N THR A 184 17.80 -13.05 -10.16
CA THR A 184 18.37 -14.29 -9.60
C THR A 184 19.55 -13.98 -8.67
N PHE A 185 20.42 -13.05 -9.06
CA PHE A 185 21.53 -12.60 -8.22
C PHE A 185 21.04 -12.02 -6.89
N LEU A 186 20.05 -11.13 -6.93
CA LEU A 186 19.48 -10.49 -5.75
C LEU A 186 18.87 -11.52 -4.78
N ALA A 187 18.09 -12.47 -5.31
CA ALA A 187 17.51 -13.55 -4.51
C ALA A 187 18.61 -14.42 -3.87
N ALA A 188 19.62 -14.83 -4.65
CA ALA A 188 20.65 -15.75 -4.18
C ALA A 188 21.69 -15.13 -3.24
N LYS A 189 21.99 -13.82 -3.39
CA LYS A 189 23.10 -13.16 -2.65
C LYS A 189 22.63 -12.26 -1.52
N LEU A 190 21.44 -11.70 -1.62
CA LEU A 190 20.92 -10.71 -0.68
C LEU A 190 19.62 -11.16 0.00
N ASP A 191 19.12 -12.37 -0.31
CA ASP A 191 17.78 -12.84 0.09
C ASP A 191 16.68 -11.81 -0.28
N TYR A 192 16.92 -11.09 -1.38
CA TYR A 192 16.09 -9.96 -1.78
C TYR A 192 14.96 -10.41 -2.70
N ALA A 193 13.71 -10.26 -2.23
CA ALA A 193 12.52 -10.69 -2.93
C ALA A 193 12.05 -9.66 -3.98
N VAL A 194 12.21 -9.95 -5.28
CA VAL A 194 11.68 -9.14 -6.40
C VAL A 194 10.22 -9.51 -6.68
N ALA A 195 9.31 -8.54 -6.70
CA ALA A 195 7.87 -8.78 -6.59
C ALA A 195 7.22 -9.57 -7.72
N ASP A 196 7.63 -9.42 -8.99
CA ASP A 196 6.82 -9.93 -10.11
C ASP A 196 7.47 -11.02 -10.97
N LEU A 197 8.64 -11.52 -10.58
CA LEU A 197 9.17 -12.76 -11.17
C LEU A 197 8.88 -14.02 -10.34
N ASN A 198 8.80 -13.96 -9.00
CA ASN A 198 8.99 -15.18 -8.20
C ASN A 198 8.04 -15.46 -7.00
N ARG A 199 6.85 -14.83 -6.86
CA ARG A 199 5.89 -15.31 -5.84
C ARG A 199 5.16 -16.61 -6.19
N LYS A 200 4.98 -16.89 -7.48
CA LYS A 200 4.41 -18.17 -7.94
C LYS A 200 5.52 -18.98 -8.56
N LEU A 201 5.71 -20.19 -8.07
CA LEU A 201 6.68 -21.12 -8.64
C LEU A 201 6.35 -21.36 -10.12
N ARG A 202 7.31 -21.07 -10.98
CA ARG A 202 7.29 -21.45 -12.39
C ARG A 202 8.25 -22.60 -12.59
N VAL A 203 7.84 -23.54 -13.44
CA VAL A 203 8.66 -24.69 -13.81
C VAL A 203 8.65 -24.83 -15.32
N ASP A 204 9.78 -24.56 -15.97
CA ASP A 204 9.94 -24.80 -17.41
C ASP A 204 10.35 -26.27 -17.60
N LYS A 205 9.61 -26.98 -18.47
CA LYS A 205 9.87 -28.40 -18.79
C LYS A 205 10.40 -28.52 -20.21
N VAL A 206 11.60 -29.08 -20.36
CA VAL A 206 12.21 -29.43 -21.65
C VAL A 206 12.44 -30.93 -21.68
N ILE A 207 11.99 -31.61 -22.73
CA ILE A 207 12.15 -33.06 -22.90
C ILE A 207 13.10 -33.28 -24.07
N GLU A 208 14.19 -34.03 -23.85
CA GLU A 208 15.15 -34.42 -24.87
C GLU A 208 15.48 -35.91 -24.74
N GLY A 209 14.92 -36.71 -25.64
CA GLY A 209 15.05 -38.17 -25.62
C GLY A 209 14.52 -38.77 -24.31
N ARG A 210 15.40 -39.40 -23.53
CA ARG A 210 15.09 -39.98 -22.21
C ARG A 210 15.32 -39.02 -21.04
N THR A 211 15.69 -37.77 -21.31
CA THR A 211 15.98 -36.77 -20.27
C THR A 211 14.87 -35.72 -20.21
N THR A 212 14.33 -35.50 -19.02
CA THR A 212 13.41 -34.39 -18.75
C THR A 212 14.12 -33.37 -17.87
N TYR A 213 14.26 -32.14 -18.37
CA TYR A 213 14.85 -31.02 -17.66
C TYR A 213 13.76 -30.08 -17.14
N LEU A 214 13.79 -29.81 -15.83
CA LEU A 214 12.86 -28.97 -15.10
C LEU A 214 13.63 -27.79 -14.52
N ARG A 215 13.32 -26.56 -14.97
CA ARG A 215 13.93 -25.35 -14.43
C ARG A 215 12.97 -24.66 -13.47
N PHE A 216 13.37 -24.52 -12.22
CA PHE A 216 12.58 -23.88 -11.19
C PHE A 216 12.94 -22.41 -11.07
N ALA A 217 11.92 -21.56 -11.03
CA ALA A 217 12.04 -20.12 -10.75
C ALA A 217 10.87 -19.69 -9.87
N GLY A 218 11.14 -19.26 -8.64
CA GLY A 218 10.09 -18.85 -7.70
C GLY A 218 10.29 -19.34 -6.27
N ASP A 219 9.39 -18.90 -5.41
CA ASP A 219 9.25 -19.42 -4.05
C ASP A 219 8.57 -20.79 -4.07
N LEU A 220 9.08 -21.70 -3.24
CA LEU A 220 8.49 -23.02 -3.03
C LEU A 220 7.46 -22.93 -1.90
N ASP A 221 6.18 -22.83 -2.27
CA ASP A 221 5.04 -22.70 -1.37
C ASP A 221 3.97 -23.79 -1.61
N ARG A 222 2.82 -23.67 -0.94
CA ARG A 222 1.69 -24.63 -1.07
C ARG A 222 1.07 -24.70 -2.48
N THR A 223 1.46 -23.82 -3.39
CA THR A 223 0.94 -23.77 -4.77
C THR A 223 1.79 -24.60 -5.74
N PHE A 224 2.85 -25.25 -5.26
CA PHE A 224 3.70 -26.14 -6.05
C PHE A 224 2.86 -27.21 -6.80
N PRO A 225 2.82 -27.20 -8.15
CA PRO A 225 1.91 -28.05 -8.92
C PRO A 225 2.45 -29.49 -9.09
N ARG A 226 2.68 -30.20 -7.98
CA ARG A 226 3.32 -31.53 -7.97
C ARG A 226 2.66 -32.54 -8.91
N ASP A 227 1.33 -32.62 -8.93
CA ASP A 227 0.59 -33.67 -9.65
C ASP A 227 0.73 -33.47 -11.16
N LYS A 228 0.62 -32.21 -11.61
CA LYS A 228 0.81 -31.84 -13.02
C LYS A 228 2.25 -32.02 -13.48
N LEU A 229 3.21 -31.79 -12.58
CA LEU A 229 4.63 -31.89 -12.91
C LEU A 229 5.08 -33.35 -13.00
N ALA A 230 4.57 -34.21 -12.13
CA ALA A 230 4.87 -35.64 -12.10
C ALA A 230 4.29 -36.40 -13.32
N GLU A 231 3.25 -35.86 -13.97
CA GLU A 231 2.64 -36.47 -15.14
C GLU A 231 3.64 -36.56 -16.31
N GLY A 232 3.83 -37.77 -16.83
CA GLY A 232 4.72 -38.07 -17.95
C GLY A 232 6.21 -37.82 -17.63
N LEU A 233 6.63 -37.95 -16.38
CA LEU A 233 8.05 -38.04 -16.04
C LEU A 233 8.53 -39.48 -16.16
N GLU A 234 9.46 -39.72 -17.07
CA GLU A 234 10.10 -41.00 -17.33
C GLU A 234 11.60 -40.79 -17.60
N GLY A 235 12.40 -41.85 -17.45
CA GLY A 235 13.85 -41.80 -17.71
C GLY A 235 14.60 -40.96 -16.67
N VAL A 236 15.51 -40.09 -17.12
CA VAL A 236 16.32 -39.25 -16.24
C VAL A 236 15.67 -37.87 -16.09
N VAL A 237 15.38 -37.45 -14.86
CA VAL A 237 14.84 -36.12 -14.57
C VAL A 237 15.93 -35.25 -13.96
N VAL A 238 16.14 -34.05 -14.50
CA VAL A 238 17.05 -33.04 -13.95
C VAL A 238 16.24 -31.85 -13.45
N ALA A 239 16.29 -31.56 -12.15
CA ALA A 239 15.72 -30.35 -11.56
C ALA A 239 16.82 -29.30 -11.35
N ASP A 240 16.81 -28.24 -12.16
CA ASP A 240 17.68 -27.06 -11.98
C ASP A 240 17.02 -26.06 -11.02
N LEU A 241 17.66 -25.85 -9.88
CA LEU A 241 17.15 -25.07 -8.76
C LEU A 241 17.77 -23.65 -8.68
N VAL A 242 18.50 -23.21 -9.71
CA VAL A 242 19.20 -21.91 -9.71
C VAL A 242 18.29 -20.70 -9.45
N GLY A 243 17.02 -20.77 -9.87
CA GLY A 243 16.05 -19.69 -9.74
C GLY A 243 15.14 -19.80 -8.51
N LEU A 244 15.39 -20.78 -7.64
CA LEU A 244 14.56 -21.02 -6.47
C LEU A 244 14.83 -19.97 -5.39
N GLY A 245 13.76 -19.36 -4.87
CA GLY A 245 13.79 -18.37 -3.81
C GLY A 245 13.54 -18.98 -2.44
N ARG A 246 12.54 -18.44 -1.72
CA ARG A 246 12.20 -18.87 -0.37
C ARG A 246 11.55 -20.25 -0.37
N ILE A 247 11.86 -21.06 0.64
CA ILE A 247 11.24 -22.36 0.88
C ILE A 247 10.33 -22.26 2.11
N GLU A 248 9.01 -22.31 1.90
CA GLU A 248 8.01 -22.37 2.97
C GLU A 248 7.81 -23.81 3.48
N PRO A 249 7.39 -24.01 4.76
CA PRO A 249 7.12 -25.35 5.28
C PRO A 249 6.11 -26.16 4.46
N ALA A 250 5.06 -25.50 3.96
CA ALA A 250 4.06 -26.14 3.12
C ALA A 250 4.63 -26.56 1.76
N GLY A 251 5.41 -25.70 1.11
CA GLY A 251 6.07 -26.05 -0.16
C GLY A 251 7.13 -27.13 -0.01
N ALA A 252 7.85 -27.16 1.11
CA ALA A 252 8.77 -28.23 1.45
C ALA A 252 8.06 -29.59 1.58
N ALA A 253 6.86 -29.63 2.17
CA ALA A 253 6.05 -30.84 2.24
C ALA A 253 5.58 -31.30 0.84
N GLU A 254 5.15 -30.36 -0.01
CA GLU A 254 4.77 -30.64 -1.40
C GLU A 254 5.94 -31.17 -2.24
N TRP A 255 7.16 -30.63 -2.03
CA TRP A 255 8.37 -31.13 -2.67
C TRP A 255 8.69 -32.58 -2.29
N ARG A 256 8.63 -32.91 -0.99
CA ARG A 256 8.84 -34.29 -0.53
C ARG A 256 7.82 -35.24 -1.15
N ALA A 257 6.56 -34.84 -1.21
CA ALA A 257 5.51 -35.61 -1.86
C ALA A 257 5.79 -35.81 -3.36
N PHE A 258 6.27 -34.77 -4.05
CA PHE A 258 6.70 -34.88 -5.46
C PHE A 258 7.84 -35.87 -5.65
N VAL A 259 8.88 -35.83 -4.82
CA VAL A 259 10.00 -36.80 -4.89
C VAL A 259 9.48 -38.22 -4.64
N GLN A 260 8.63 -38.42 -3.63
CA GLN A 260 8.02 -39.72 -3.33
C GLN A 260 7.19 -40.27 -4.50
N GLN A 261 6.41 -39.41 -5.17
CA GLN A 261 5.58 -39.78 -6.31
C GLN A 261 6.41 -40.05 -7.58
N THR A 262 7.49 -39.29 -7.80
CA THR A 262 8.28 -39.34 -9.04
C THR A 262 9.33 -40.44 -9.01
N THR A 263 9.94 -40.70 -7.86
CA THR A 263 11.00 -41.72 -7.68
C THR A 263 10.64 -43.11 -8.25
N PRO A 264 9.42 -43.67 -8.09
CA PRO A 264 9.06 -44.95 -8.70
C PRO A 264 8.95 -44.90 -10.24
N LEU A 265 8.68 -43.73 -10.82
CA LEU A 265 8.42 -43.54 -12.26
C LEU A 265 9.70 -43.30 -13.08
N VAL A 266 10.73 -42.75 -12.45
CA VAL A 266 11.97 -42.33 -13.13
C VAL A 266 13.11 -43.32 -12.91
N GLU A 267 14.09 -43.33 -13.81
CA GLU A 267 15.35 -44.07 -13.65
C GLU A 267 16.26 -43.35 -12.65
N LEU A 268 16.29 -42.02 -12.70
CA LEU A 268 17.20 -41.19 -11.91
C LEU A 268 16.65 -39.77 -11.74
N LEU A 269 16.74 -39.19 -10.54
CA LEU A 269 16.39 -37.80 -10.24
C LEU A 269 17.66 -37.02 -9.86
N CYS A 270 18.06 -36.08 -10.70
CA CYS A 270 19.26 -35.26 -10.54
C CYS A 270 18.90 -33.84 -10.12
N LEU A 271 19.50 -33.32 -9.05
CA LEU A 271 19.38 -31.92 -8.66
C LEU A 271 20.61 -31.14 -9.13
N ALA A 272 20.41 -30.03 -9.82
CA ALA A 272 21.48 -29.16 -10.32
C ALA A 272 21.35 -27.75 -9.75
N ASN A 273 22.48 -27.09 -9.49
CA ASN A 273 22.59 -25.72 -8.98
C ASN A 273 21.82 -25.54 -7.67
N VAL A 274 21.96 -26.50 -6.78
CA VAL A 274 21.25 -26.52 -5.51
C VAL A 274 21.72 -25.35 -4.63
N PRO A 275 20.83 -24.45 -4.19
CA PRO A 275 21.18 -23.39 -3.26
C PRO A 275 21.37 -23.96 -1.82
N PRO A 276 22.19 -23.32 -0.96
CA PRO A 276 22.46 -23.78 0.40
C PRO A 276 21.20 -24.08 1.21
N THR A 277 20.22 -23.18 1.17
CA THR A 277 18.97 -23.29 1.92
C THR A 277 18.12 -24.49 1.49
N PHE A 278 18.22 -24.90 0.22
CA PHE A 278 17.56 -26.10 -0.27
C PHE A 278 18.31 -27.35 0.17
N LEU A 279 19.65 -27.33 0.09
CA LEU A 279 20.48 -28.45 0.53
C LEU A 279 20.20 -28.79 2.01
N GLU A 280 20.15 -27.77 2.86
CA GLU A 280 19.89 -27.88 4.29
C GLU A 280 18.50 -28.43 4.63
N LYS A 281 17.49 -28.10 3.82
CA LYS A 281 16.08 -28.37 4.17
C LYS A 281 15.46 -29.57 3.45
N LEU A 282 15.93 -29.88 2.24
CA LEU A 282 15.23 -30.71 1.27
C LEU A 282 16.12 -31.68 0.47
N ALA A 283 17.42 -31.76 0.78
CA ALA A 283 18.33 -32.68 0.09
C ALA A 283 19.07 -33.62 1.07
N THR A 284 18.49 -33.89 2.23
CA THR A 284 18.97 -34.96 3.11
C THR A 284 18.73 -36.33 2.47
N ARG A 285 19.41 -37.39 2.91
CA ARG A 285 19.20 -38.74 2.34
C ARG A 285 17.73 -39.20 2.32
N PRO A 286 16.92 -38.99 3.38
CA PRO A 286 15.49 -39.27 3.33
C PRO A 286 14.73 -38.46 2.27
N ASP A 287 15.12 -37.21 2.03
CA ASP A 287 14.45 -36.33 1.08
C ASP A 287 14.78 -36.68 -0.39
N LEU A 288 16.00 -37.12 -0.67
CA LEU A 288 16.43 -37.52 -2.02
C LEU A 288 15.88 -38.89 -2.45
N GLY A 289 15.54 -39.76 -1.49
CA GLY A 289 15.12 -41.12 -1.77
C GLY A 289 16.23 -41.98 -2.41
N ALA A 290 15.87 -43.16 -2.91
CA ALA A 290 16.86 -44.13 -3.42
C ALA A 290 17.46 -43.78 -4.80
N LYS A 291 16.81 -42.90 -5.57
CA LYS A 291 17.22 -42.52 -6.94
C LYS A 291 17.56 -41.03 -7.08
N GLY A 292 17.56 -40.27 -5.98
CA GLY A 292 17.91 -38.85 -5.98
C GLY A 292 19.41 -38.64 -5.78
N GLN A 293 20.00 -37.71 -6.55
CA GLN A 293 21.39 -37.30 -6.39
C GLN A 293 21.59 -35.80 -6.69
N VAL A 294 22.56 -35.18 -6.01
CA VAL A 294 22.94 -33.78 -6.24
C VAL A 294 24.13 -33.73 -7.19
N LEU A 295 23.96 -33.14 -8.37
CA LEU A 295 25.02 -32.97 -9.37
C LEU A 295 25.90 -31.76 -9.08
N SER A 296 25.27 -30.63 -8.74
CA SER A 296 25.97 -29.40 -8.45
C SER A 296 25.23 -28.58 -7.40
N LEU A 297 25.99 -27.88 -6.58
CA LEU A 297 25.51 -27.04 -5.48
C LEU A 297 26.26 -25.71 -5.47
N THR A 298 25.73 -24.71 -4.79
CA THR A 298 26.42 -23.42 -4.62
C THR A 298 26.90 -23.26 -3.19
N LEU A 299 28.16 -22.84 -3.02
CA LEU A 299 28.75 -22.54 -1.70
C LEU A 299 29.17 -21.07 -1.62
N PRO A 300 28.99 -20.39 -0.47
CA PRO A 300 29.41 -19.02 -0.30
C PRO A 300 30.92 -18.94 -0.04
N TYR A 301 31.62 -18.10 -0.80
CA TYR A 301 33.05 -17.82 -0.65
C TYR A 301 33.32 -16.34 -0.50
N THR A 302 34.24 -15.99 0.39
CA THR A 302 34.75 -14.63 0.58
C THR A 302 36.21 -14.56 0.18
N CYS A 303 36.58 -13.56 -0.62
CA CYS A 303 37.97 -13.34 -1.01
C CYS A 303 38.75 -12.58 0.07
N GLY A 304 39.86 -13.14 0.54
CA GLY A 304 40.72 -12.47 1.53
C GLY A 304 41.48 -11.24 1.01
N GLY A 305 41.60 -11.07 -0.31
CA GLY A 305 42.28 -9.93 -0.93
C GLY A 305 41.39 -8.71 -1.12
N CYS A 306 40.24 -8.88 -1.80
CA CYS A 306 39.34 -7.77 -2.13
C CYS A 306 38.04 -7.72 -1.31
N GLY A 307 37.82 -8.69 -0.41
CA GLY A 307 36.62 -8.77 0.42
C GLY A 307 35.35 -9.18 -0.33
N THR A 308 35.45 -9.55 -1.61
CA THR A 308 34.28 -9.92 -2.42
C THR A 308 33.72 -11.28 -2.00
N THR A 309 32.43 -11.30 -1.68
CA THR A 309 31.67 -12.51 -1.40
C THR A 309 30.88 -12.95 -2.63
N SER A 310 30.92 -14.24 -2.96
CA SER A 310 30.23 -14.80 -4.12
C SER A 310 29.82 -16.24 -3.84
N ALA A 311 28.70 -16.69 -4.41
CA ALA A 311 28.34 -18.11 -4.33
C ALA A 311 28.97 -18.78 -5.55
N GLN A 312 29.81 -19.77 -5.30
CA GLN A 312 30.54 -20.50 -6.33
C GLN A 312 29.81 -21.80 -6.61
N LEU A 313 29.60 -22.11 -7.89
CA LEU A 313 29.03 -23.38 -8.32
C LEU A 313 30.09 -24.47 -8.15
N ILE A 314 29.75 -25.51 -7.42
CA ILE A 314 30.60 -26.66 -7.12
C ILE A 314 30.00 -27.88 -7.82
N ASP A 315 30.78 -28.51 -8.70
CA ASP A 315 30.45 -29.82 -9.24
C ASP A 315 30.74 -30.89 -8.19
N VAL A 316 29.72 -31.65 -7.79
CA VAL A 316 29.83 -32.63 -6.71
C VAL A 316 30.68 -33.82 -7.13
N SER A 317 30.65 -34.21 -8.41
CA SER A 317 31.43 -35.35 -8.91
C SER A 317 32.93 -35.02 -8.97
N GLU A 318 33.27 -33.84 -9.49
CA GLU A 318 34.64 -33.34 -9.57
C GLU A 318 35.28 -33.16 -8.19
N HIS A 319 34.51 -32.62 -7.24
CA HIS A 319 35.03 -32.27 -5.91
C HIS A 319 34.70 -33.26 -4.80
N HIS A 320 34.12 -34.42 -5.13
CA HIS A 320 33.67 -35.43 -4.16
C HIS A 320 34.76 -35.81 -3.13
N GLU A 321 36.01 -35.94 -3.56
CA GLU A 321 37.12 -36.35 -2.71
C GLU A 321 37.44 -35.35 -1.58
N VAL A 322 37.06 -34.09 -1.75
CA VAL A 322 37.23 -33.03 -0.75
C VAL A 322 35.93 -32.87 0.06
N LEU A 323 34.79 -32.87 -0.62
CA LEU A 323 33.47 -32.70 0.00
C LEU A 323 33.16 -33.79 1.04
N LYS A 324 33.61 -35.03 0.83
CA LYS A 324 33.41 -36.16 1.76
C LYS A 324 34.06 -35.98 3.14
N PHE A 325 34.93 -34.98 3.29
CA PHE A 325 35.59 -34.62 4.56
C PHE A 325 35.05 -33.32 5.15
N ALA A 326 33.83 -32.90 4.78
CA ALA A 326 33.23 -31.63 5.18
C ALA A 326 34.17 -30.45 4.89
N THR A 327 34.86 -30.51 3.75
CA THR A 327 35.82 -29.50 3.31
C THR A 327 35.36 -28.92 1.98
N ALA A 328 35.44 -27.60 1.84
CA ALA A 328 35.07 -26.91 0.62
C ALA A 328 36.28 -26.82 -0.34
N PRO A 329 36.08 -26.90 -1.67
CA PRO A 329 37.17 -26.76 -2.64
C PRO A 329 37.94 -25.45 -2.55
N GLU A 330 39.24 -25.48 -2.85
CA GLU A 330 40.03 -24.25 -2.93
C GLU A 330 39.75 -23.50 -4.24
N LEU A 331 39.25 -22.26 -4.14
CA LEU A 331 38.91 -21.43 -5.29
C LEU A 331 39.67 -20.11 -5.28
N ARG A 332 39.84 -19.50 -6.47
CA ARG A 332 40.48 -18.20 -6.65
C ARG A 332 39.48 -17.15 -7.11
N CYS A 333 39.59 -15.94 -6.57
CA CYS A 333 38.72 -14.82 -6.90
C CYS A 333 38.83 -14.46 -8.38
N LEU A 334 37.69 -14.33 -9.06
CA LEU A 334 37.65 -13.98 -10.49
C LEU A 334 38.26 -12.60 -10.75
N ALA A 335 38.07 -11.65 -9.83
CA ALA A 335 38.53 -10.26 -9.95
C ALA A 335 40.02 -10.08 -9.64
N CYS A 336 40.48 -10.54 -8.47
CA CYS A 336 41.85 -10.26 -7.99
C CYS A 336 42.76 -11.49 -7.88
N LYS A 337 42.29 -12.67 -8.29
CA LYS A 337 43.03 -13.96 -8.31
C LYS A 337 43.56 -14.48 -6.96
N HIS A 338 43.30 -13.76 -5.86
CA HIS A 338 43.61 -14.21 -4.50
C HIS A 338 42.78 -15.43 -4.11
N ALA A 339 43.28 -16.20 -3.14
CA ALA A 339 42.55 -17.33 -2.58
C ALA A 339 41.22 -16.87 -1.96
N MET A 340 40.19 -17.69 -2.14
CA MET A 340 38.89 -17.51 -1.52
C MET A 340 38.70 -18.51 -0.40
N GLN A 341 38.04 -18.08 0.66
CA GLN A 341 37.67 -18.91 1.79
C GLN A 341 36.17 -19.17 1.77
N CYS A 342 35.78 -20.44 1.86
CA CYS A 342 34.38 -20.80 2.02
C CYS A 342 33.90 -20.30 3.40
N VAL A 343 32.75 -19.62 3.43
CA VAL A 343 32.12 -19.09 4.65
C VAL A 343 30.78 -19.79 4.95
N ALA A 344 30.62 -21.01 4.44
CA ALA A 344 29.49 -21.86 4.74
C ALA A 344 29.40 -22.16 6.25
N GLY A 345 28.19 -22.14 6.80
CA GLY A 345 27.95 -22.49 8.20
C GLY A 345 28.20 -23.98 8.47
N GLU A 346 28.41 -24.32 9.74
CA GLU A 346 28.69 -25.70 10.18
C GLU A 346 27.61 -26.70 9.74
N GLY A 347 26.33 -26.29 9.76
CA GLY A 347 25.21 -27.11 9.30
C GLY A 347 25.32 -27.50 7.83
N LEU A 348 25.63 -26.55 6.95
CA LEU A 348 25.84 -26.81 5.52
C LEU A 348 27.03 -27.72 5.29
N MET A 349 28.14 -27.47 6.01
CA MET A 349 29.37 -28.25 5.88
C MET A 349 29.19 -29.70 6.34
N ALA A 350 28.37 -29.93 7.37
CA ALA A 350 28.06 -31.26 7.89
C ALA A 350 27.24 -32.12 6.91
N LEU A 351 26.52 -31.50 5.95
CA LEU A 351 25.72 -32.22 4.95
C LEU A 351 26.53 -32.65 3.73
N LEU A 352 27.67 -32.01 3.45
CA LEU A 352 28.50 -32.32 2.28
C LEU A 352 28.97 -33.78 2.24
N PRO A 353 29.41 -34.41 3.36
CA PRO A 353 29.77 -35.82 3.39
C PRO A 353 28.62 -36.79 3.16
N GLU A 354 27.37 -36.37 3.39
CA GLU A 354 26.21 -37.25 3.24
C GLU A 354 25.81 -37.44 1.77
N LEU A 355 26.26 -36.54 0.89
CA LEU A 355 25.97 -36.57 -0.55
C LEU A 355 26.68 -37.75 -1.22
N PRO A 356 25.93 -38.67 -1.86
CA PRO A 356 26.54 -39.76 -2.60
C PRO A 356 27.30 -39.22 -3.82
N LYS A 357 28.39 -39.90 -4.21
CA LYS A 357 29.08 -39.60 -5.46
C LYS A 357 28.11 -39.77 -6.64
N PRO A 358 27.87 -38.72 -7.45
CA PRO A 358 26.92 -38.82 -8.55
C PRO A 358 27.32 -39.88 -9.58
N THR A 359 26.35 -40.65 -10.05
CA THR A 359 26.53 -41.67 -11.10
C THR A 359 26.08 -41.20 -12.48
N ALA A 360 25.66 -39.93 -12.60
CA ALA A 360 25.27 -39.32 -13.87
C ALA A 360 26.41 -39.39 -14.88
N SER A 361 26.08 -39.67 -16.15
CA SER A 361 27.07 -39.69 -17.22
C SER A 361 27.65 -38.28 -17.44
N THR A 362 28.93 -38.22 -17.81
CA THR A 362 29.60 -36.95 -18.18
C THR A 362 28.92 -36.25 -19.36
N GLU A 363 28.19 -36.98 -20.21
CA GLU A 363 27.40 -36.42 -21.31
C GLU A 363 26.16 -35.69 -20.79
N LEU A 364 25.46 -36.24 -19.79
CA LEU A 364 24.31 -35.58 -19.14
C LEU A 364 24.73 -34.29 -18.43
N VAL A 365 25.86 -34.29 -17.72
CA VAL A 365 26.36 -33.08 -17.04
C VAL A 365 26.67 -31.97 -18.06
N LYS A 366 27.24 -32.32 -19.21
CA LYS A 366 27.51 -31.36 -20.31
C LYS A 366 26.23 -30.86 -21.00
N SER A 367 25.19 -31.70 -21.12
CA SER A 367 23.95 -31.30 -21.79
C SER A 367 23.07 -30.35 -20.98
N ILE A 368 23.23 -30.31 -19.64
CA ILE A 368 22.51 -29.40 -18.75
C ILE A 368 22.66 -27.92 -19.17
N GLY A 369 23.85 -27.49 -19.59
CA GLY A 369 24.08 -26.12 -20.06
C GLY A 369 23.24 -25.78 -21.31
N MET A 370 23.21 -26.68 -22.30
CA MET A 370 22.41 -26.51 -23.52
C MET A 370 20.91 -26.55 -23.24
N LEU A 371 20.47 -27.47 -22.37
CA LEU A 371 19.08 -27.59 -21.94
C LEU A 371 18.59 -26.35 -21.20
N ARG A 372 19.45 -25.75 -20.36
CA ARG A 372 19.17 -24.48 -19.68
C ARG A 372 18.93 -23.34 -20.66
N GLU A 373 19.81 -23.17 -21.65
CA GLU A 373 19.69 -22.11 -22.65
C GLU A 373 18.40 -22.26 -23.47
N ARG A 374 18.05 -23.50 -23.85
CA ARG A 374 16.78 -23.79 -24.53
C ARG A 374 15.58 -23.45 -23.65
N ALA A 375 15.58 -23.86 -22.39
CA ALA A 375 14.52 -23.52 -21.43
C ALA A 375 14.37 -21.99 -21.29
N ALA A 376 15.48 -21.24 -21.21
CA ALA A 376 15.47 -19.78 -21.14
C ALA A 376 14.89 -19.11 -22.39
N SER A 377 15.03 -19.73 -23.57
CA SER A 377 14.63 -19.16 -24.87
C SER A 377 13.15 -19.35 -25.21
N GLN A 378 12.43 -20.31 -24.60
CA GLN A 378 11.02 -20.60 -24.91
C GLN A 378 10.06 -19.43 -24.60
N HIS A 379 10.47 -18.46 -23.78
CA HIS A 379 9.68 -17.26 -23.46
C HIS A 379 9.91 -16.05 -24.38
N LYS A 380 10.81 -16.15 -25.37
CA LYS A 380 10.93 -15.14 -26.44
C LYS A 380 10.06 -15.52 -27.64
N ARG A 381 8.73 -15.47 -27.50
CA ARG A 381 7.81 -15.49 -28.66
C ARG A 381 7.19 -14.10 -28.90
N PRO A 382 7.16 -13.59 -30.14
CA PRO A 382 6.62 -12.28 -30.46
C PRO A 382 5.08 -12.26 -30.30
N SER A 383 4.57 -11.13 -29.80
CA SER A 383 3.15 -10.80 -29.72
C SER A 383 2.46 -11.01 -31.08
N VAL A 384 1.51 -11.94 -31.14
CA VAL A 384 0.60 -12.09 -32.29
C VAL A 384 -0.76 -11.52 -31.89
N LYS A 385 -1.19 -10.49 -32.65
CA LYS A 385 -2.52 -9.88 -32.62
C LYS A 385 -3.61 -10.84 -33.13
N SER A 386 -4.85 -10.50 -32.77
CA SER A 386 -6.15 -10.95 -33.34
C SER A 386 -6.85 -12.06 -32.52
N ALA A 387 -8.16 -12.13 -32.37
CA ALA A 387 -9.27 -11.42 -33.00
C ALA A 387 -10.53 -11.43 -32.11
N VAL A 388 -11.37 -10.45 -32.41
CA VAL A 388 -12.79 -10.27 -32.11
C VAL A 388 -13.61 -11.56 -32.30
N LEU A 389 -14.51 -11.86 -31.36
CA LEU A 389 -15.69 -12.69 -31.61
C LEU A 389 -16.95 -12.03 -31.02
N SER A 390 -17.90 -11.88 -31.92
CA SER A 390 -19.23 -11.29 -31.81
C SER A 390 -20.20 -12.30 -31.18
N ALA A 391 -21.15 -11.83 -30.36
CA ALA A 391 -22.35 -12.60 -30.03
C ALA A 391 -23.56 -11.66 -29.99
N GLN A 392 -24.51 -11.97 -30.87
CA GLN A 392 -25.68 -11.20 -31.23
C GLN A 392 -26.85 -11.40 -30.26
N SER A 393 -27.70 -10.37 -30.23
CA SER A 393 -29.01 -10.22 -29.60
C SER A 393 -30.15 -10.93 -30.35
N GLY A 394 -31.18 -11.37 -29.61
CA GLY A 394 -32.51 -11.74 -30.14
C GLY A 394 -33.47 -12.27 -29.05
N PRO A 395 -34.81 -12.25 -29.23
CA PRO A 395 -35.69 -11.31 -28.50
C PRO A 395 -36.82 -11.92 -27.63
N THR A 396 -37.45 -11.06 -26.81
CA THR A 396 -38.66 -11.26 -25.98
C THR A 396 -40.01 -11.22 -26.74
N PRO A 397 -41.09 -11.74 -26.13
CA PRO A 397 -42.38 -11.01 -25.99
C PRO A 397 -42.94 -11.10 -24.53
N GLY A 398 -43.42 -10.02 -23.88
CA GLY A 398 -44.81 -9.47 -23.89
C GLY A 398 -45.77 -10.29 -22.98
N ALA A 399 -46.62 -9.81 -22.05
CA ALA A 399 -47.18 -8.49 -21.77
C ALA A 399 -47.85 -8.41 -20.36
N ARG A 400 -47.91 -7.17 -19.84
CA ARG A 400 -48.85 -6.49 -18.90
C ARG A 400 -49.90 -7.27 -18.08
N SER A 401 -49.99 -6.92 -16.79
CA SER A 401 -51.23 -6.38 -16.19
C SER A 401 -50.97 -5.65 -14.86
N VAL A 402 -51.68 -4.53 -14.71
CA VAL A 402 -51.68 -3.57 -13.58
C VAL A 402 -52.81 -3.97 -12.63
N LEU A 403 -52.60 -3.89 -11.32
CA LEU A 403 -53.65 -3.59 -10.34
C LEU A 403 -53.04 -2.95 -9.08
N LEU A 404 -53.66 -1.84 -8.67
CA LEU A 404 -53.30 -0.90 -7.61
C LEU A 404 -53.68 -1.41 -6.20
N VAL A 405 -52.74 -1.28 -5.25
CA VAL A 405 -52.78 -0.58 -3.90
C VAL A 405 -53.99 -0.90 -2.96
N PRO A 406 -53.80 -1.17 -1.63
CA PRO A 406 -52.96 -0.37 -0.74
C PRO A 406 -51.97 -1.08 0.18
N PHE A 407 -50.73 -0.63 0.07
CA PHE A 407 -49.70 -0.66 1.10
C PHE A 407 -50.03 0.40 2.16
N LEU A 408 -50.48 0.02 3.35
CA LEU A 408 -50.26 0.85 4.55
C LEU A 408 -50.24 0.08 5.88
N ALA A 409 -50.63 -1.20 5.91
CA ALA A 409 -50.55 -2.02 7.13
C ALA A 409 -49.32 -2.97 7.17
N ALA A 410 -48.70 -3.27 6.02
CA ALA A 410 -47.60 -4.23 5.93
C ALA A 410 -46.24 -3.66 6.40
N LEU A 411 -46.03 -2.33 6.30
CA LEU A 411 -44.76 -1.70 6.69
C LEU A 411 -44.59 -1.62 8.21
N LEU A 412 -45.68 -1.45 8.98
CA LEU A 412 -45.62 -1.47 10.45
C LEU A 412 -45.39 -2.89 10.99
N ALA A 413 -45.98 -3.91 10.34
CA ALA A 413 -45.80 -5.30 10.73
C ALA A 413 -44.40 -5.83 10.40
N ILE A 414 -43.78 -5.40 9.29
CA ILE A 414 -42.42 -5.81 8.92
C ILE A 414 -41.37 -5.14 9.84
N VAL A 415 -41.58 -3.89 10.28
CA VAL A 415 -40.65 -3.22 11.22
C VAL A 415 -40.74 -3.82 12.64
N VAL A 416 -41.94 -4.18 13.10
CA VAL A 416 -42.11 -4.86 14.41
C VAL A 416 -41.64 -6.31 14.35
N ALA A 417 -41.86 -7.02 13.24
CA ALA A 417 -41.39 -8.40 13.07
C ALA A 417 -39.87 -8.50 12.84
N ALA A 418 -39.25 -7.56 12.10
CA ALA A 418 -37.79 -7.51 11.95
C ALA A 418 -37.09 -7.09 13.26
N GLY A 419 -37.68 -6.15 14.00
CA GLY A 419 -37.20 -5.77 15.33
C GLY A 419 -37.33 -6.91 16.35
N ALA A 420 -38.47 -7.61 16.37
CA ALA A 420 -38.69 -8.75 17.26
C ALA A 420 -37.84 -9.98 16.88
N TYR A 421 -37.60 -10.23 15.58
CA TYR A 421 -36.77 -11.34 15.12
C TYR A 421 -35.26 -11.10 15.36
N LEU A 422 -34.78 -9.86 15.21
CA LEU A 422 -33.41 -9.47 15.57
C LEU A 422 -33.16 -9.48 17.09
N VAL A 423 -34.18 -9.22 17.91
CA VAL A 423 -34.12 -9.38 19.37
C VAL A 423 -34.18 -10.88 19.74
N TYR A 424 -35.02 -11.68 19.09
CA TYR A 424 -35.19 -13.10 19.42
C TYR A 424 -33.95 -13.96 19.12
N GLN A 425 -33.20 -13.67 18.04
CA GLN A 425 -31.94 -14.37 17.76
C GLN A 425 -30.75 -13.89 18.62
N ARG A 426 -30.82 -12.71 19.25
CA ARG A 426 -29.78 -12.19 20.16
C ARG A 426 -29.91 -12.72 21.60
N VAL A 427 -31.07 -13.26 21.98
CA VAL A 427 -31.36 -13.73 23.36
C VAL A 427 -30.95 -15.20 23.59
N THR A 428 -30.54 -15.95 22.57
CA THR A 428 -30.26 -17.40 22.69
C THR A 428 -28.84 -17.81 22.29
N LYS A 429 -27.84 -16.99 22.60
CA LYS A 429 -26.45 -17.47 22.74
C LYS A 429 -26.08 -17.45 24.23
N PRO A 430 -25.64 -18.58 24.81
CA PRO A 430 -25.23 -18.59 26.21
C PRO A 430 -24.07 -17.60 26.39
N ALA A 431 -24.15 -16.78 27.44
CA ALA A 431 -23.08 -15.89 27.83
C ALA A 431 -21.76 -16.67 27.88
N VAL A 432 -20.79 -16.26 27.06
CA VAL A 432 -19.41 -16.73 27.21
C VAL A 432 -19.03 -16.43 28.66
N LYS A 433 -18.60 -17.44 29.42
CA LYS A 433 -18.11 -17.26 30.79
C LYS A 433 -17.02 -16.21 30.76
N GLY A 434 -17.35 -14.99 31.17
CA GLY A 434 -16.45 -13.85 31.10
C GLY A 434 -15.20 -14.10 31.93
N ALA A 435 -14.04 -13.77 31.37
CA ALA A 435 -12.80 -13.67 32.13
C ALA A 435 -13.02 -12.71 33.32
N ALA A 436 -12.36 -12.98 34.46
CA ALA A 436 -12.53 -12.17 35.65
C ALA A 436 -12.14 -10.70 35.38
N ILE A 437 -13.00 -9.77 35.81
CA ILE A 437 -12.70 -8.34 35.73
C ILE A 437 -11.58 -8.03 36.72
N THR A 438 -10.45 -7.58 36.20
CA THR A 438 -9.23 -7.24 36.95
C THR A 438 -9.14 -5.77 37.33
N ALA A 439 -9.73 -4.87 36.53
CA ALA A 439 -9.83 -3.44 36.82
C ALA A 439 -11.08 -2.83 36.16
N ARG A 440 -11.52 -1.66 36.65
CA ARG A 440 -12.65 -0.90 36.12
C ARG A 440 -12.53 0.58 36.49
N SER A 441 -13.17 1.47 35.73
CA SER A 441 -13.09 2.92 35.97
C SER A 441 -13.80 3.37 37.25
N THR A 442 -14.92 2.74 37.61
CA THR A 442 -15.66 2.98 38.86
C THR A 442 -16.00 1.67 39.57
N PRO A 443 -16.03 1.61 40.91
CA PRO A 443 -16.31 0.37 41.64
C PRO A 443 -17.64 -0.29 41.28
N VAL A 444 -18.68 0.54 41.10
CA VAL A 444 -20.03 0.14 40.69
C VAL A 444 -20.19 0.42 39.20
N ARG A 445 -20.68 -0.58 38.45
CA ARG A 445 -21.02 -0.44 37.04
C ARG A 445 -22.21 0.55 36.91
N PRO A 446 -22.11 1.61 36.10
CA PRO A 446 -23.19 2.58 35.94
C PRO A 446 -24.51 1.98 35.40
N ALA A 447 -25.64 2.47 35.91
CA ALA A 447 -26.97 1.98 35.53
C ALA A 447 -27.40 2.33 34.08
N TRP A 448 -26.73 3.29 33.45
CA TRP A 448 -27.00 3.66 32.05
C TRP A 448 -26.46 2.62 31.05
N ILE A 449 -25.64 1.66 31.49
CA ILE A 449 -25.17 0.55 30.66
C ILE A 449 -26.30 -0.49 30.57
N VAL A 450 -27.12 -0.35 29.52
CA VAL A 450 -28.29 -1.21 29.26
C VAL A 450 -28.00 -2.38 28.32
N ASN A 451 -26.82 -2.42 27.71
CA ASN A 451 -26.34 -3.49 26.84
C ASN A 451 -24.81 -3.60 26.99
N ASP A 452 -24.29 -4.83 27.04
CA ASP A 452 -22.86 -5.13 27.14
C ASP A 452 -22.33 -6.00 25.99
N THR A 453 -23.11 -6.14 24.91
CA THR A 453 -22.68 -6.82 23.69
C THR A 453 -21.51 -6.04 23.05
N PRO A 454 -20.31 -6.63 22.90
CA PRO A 454 -19.17 -5.93 22.30
C PRO A 454 -19.45 -5.44 20.87
N GLY A 455 -19.00 -4.22 20.56
CA GLY A 455 -19.22 -3.59 19.26
C GLY A 455 -20.67 -3.14 18.99
N ALA A 456 -21.59 -3.34 19.92
CA ALA A 456 -22.97 -2.90 19.77
C ALA A 456 -23.14 -1.41 20.11
N ALA A 457 -24.19 -0.81 19.55
CA ALA A 457 -24.65 0.51 19.97
C ALA A 457 -26.18 0.57 19.89
N ALA A 458 -26.80 1.28 20.83
CA ALA A 458 -28.25 1.41 20.90
C ALA A 458 -28.64 2.74 21.52
N CYS A 459 -29.82 3.25 21.17
CA CYS A 459 -30.40 4.42 21.79
C CYS A 459 -31.77 4.11 22.40
N THR A 460 -32.08 4.81 23.47
CA THR A 460 -33.38 4.79 24.14
C THR A 460 -33.88 6.22 24.31
N ASP A 461 -35.20 6.43 24.18
CA ASP A 461 -35.81 7.70 24.57
C ASP A 461 -35.71 7.89 26.08
N THR A 462 -35.36 9.11 26.49
CA THR A 462 -35.38 9.51 27.89
C THR A 462 -36.80 9.92 28.31
N VAL A 463 -37.06 9.93 29.62
CA VAL A 463 -38.36 10.33 30.18
C VAL A 463 -38.77 11.74 29.72
N ASP A 464 -37.79 12.63 29.55
CA ASP A 464 -38.01 14.02 29.13
C ASP A 464 -38.04 14.20 27.61
N LYS A 465 -38.28 13.13 26.84
CA LYS A 465 -38.30 13.11 25.36
C LYS A 465 -36.97 13.50 24.68
N GLY A 466 -35.87 13.52 25.44
CA GLY A 466 -34.51 13.51 24.90
C GLY A 466 -34.09 12.10 24.48
N LEU A 467 -32.82 11.95 24.09
CA LEU A 467 -32.23 10.71 23.59
C LEU A 467 -31.02 10.32 24.44
N SER A 468 -30.90 9.03 24.78
CA SER A 468 -29.69 8.47 25.40
C SER A 468 -29.16 7.33 24.53
N CYS A 469 -27.97 7.49 23.98
CA CYS A 469 -27.29 6.50 23.15
C CYS A 469 -26.08 5.92 23.87
N VAL A 470 -25.95 4.60 23.86
CA VAL A 470 -24.84 3.87 24.48
C VAL A 470 -24.12 3.09 23.40
N GLY A 471 -22.81 3.30 23.31
CA GLY A 471 -21.89 2.52 22.48
C GLY A 471 -21.00 1.63 23.34
N VAL A 472 -20.71 0.43 22.84
CA VAL A 472 -19.85 -0.57 23.48
C VAL A 472 -18.71 -0.90 22.53
N SER A 473 -17.48 -0.83 23.01
CA SER A 473 -16.30 -1.17 22.20
C SER A 473 -16.20 -2.68 21.95
N SER A 474 -15.36 -3.06 21.00
CA SER A 474 -14.79 -4.40 20.96
C SER A 474 -13.73 -4.52 22.07
N PRO A 475 -13.35 -5.74 22.52
CA PRO A 475 -12.23 -5.88 23.45
C PRO A 475 -10.92 -5.41 22.80
N SER A 476 -10.30 -4.36 23.35
CA SER A 476 -9.03 -3.80 22.89
C SER A 476 -7.88 -4.13 23.85
N ALA A 477 -6.64 -4.10 23.36
CA ALA A 477 -5.46 -4.17 24.22
C ALA A 477 -5.17 -2.83 24.93
N HIS A 478 -5.61 -1.72 24.34
CA HIS A 478 -5.41 -0.37 24.87
C HIS A 478 -6.76 0.23 25.29
N GLN A 479 -6.77 0.94 26.42
CA GLN A 479 -8.00 1.51 26.97
C GLN A 479 -8.52 2.66 26.11
N ASP A 480 -7.63 3.53 25.62
CA ASP A 480 -8.01 4.76 24.93
C ASP A 480 -8.81 4.47 23.65
N ASP A 481 -8.37 3.51 22.84
CA ASP A 481 -9.12 3.12 21.64
C ASP A 481 -10.34 2.25 21.91
N ALA A 482 -10.43 1.56 23.05
CA ALA A 482 -11.72 1.04 23.50
C ALA A 482 -12.68 2.20 23.77
N GLU A 483 -12.24 3.22 24.50
CA GLU A 483 -13.06 4.40 24.80
C GLU A 483 -13.47 5.17 23.55
N ASP A 484 -12.56 5.34 22.58
CA ASP A 484 -12.85 6.00 21.31
C ASP A 484 -13.81 5.19 20.45
N GLU A 485 -13.62 3.86 20.34
CA GLU A 485 -14.56 3.00 19.61
C GLU A 485 -15.96 3.04 20.23
N ALA A 486 -16.05 3.03 21.57
CA ALA A 486 -17.31 3.15 22.27
C ALA A 486 -17.97 4.52 22.03
N ALA A 487 -17.19 5.59 22.05
CA ALA A 487 -17.66 6.95 21.78
C ALA A 487 -18.20 7.08 20.35
N ASP A 488 -17.43 6.65 19.35
CA ASP A 488 -17.82 6.69 17.94
C ASP A 488 -19.08 5.87 17.68
N ALA A 489 -19.21 4.71 18.32
CA ALA A 489 -20.41 3.88 18.26
C ALA A 489 -21.64 4.58 18.87
N ALA A 490 -21.47 5.31 19.98
CA ALA A 490 -22.56 6.08 20.60
C ALA A 490 -23.02 7.26 19.71
N TYR A 491 -22.08 7.99 19.09
CA TYR A 491 -22.40 9.07 18.15
C TYR A 491 -23.04 8.57 16.86
N GLU A 492 -22.60 7.44 16.31
CA GLU A 492 -23.26 6.83 15.15
C GLU A 492 -24.68 6.40 15.47
N ALA A 493 -24.92 5.81 16.64
CA ALA A 493 -26.25 5.46 17.09
C ALA A 493 -27.14 6.72 17.25
N ALA A 494 -26.59 7.82 17.77
CA ALA A 494 -27.29 9.11 17.86
C ALA A 494 -27.65 9.64 16.47
N ALA A 495 -26.72 9.62 15.50
CA ALA A 495 -26.99 10.01 14.11
C ALA A 495 -28.12 9.16 13.49
N ASN A 496 -28.11 7.84 13.72
CA ASN A 496 -29.17 6.95 13.25
C ASN A 496 -30.53 7.22 13.91
N ALA A 497 -30.55 7.51 15.21
CA ALA A 497 -31.77 7.89 15.91
C ALA A 497 -32.33 9.24 15.43
N ILE A 498 -31.49 10.19 15.06
CA ILE A 498 -31.89 11.46 14.43
C ILE A 498 -32.49 11.19 13.05
N ALA A 499 -31.84 10.36 12.21
CA ALA A 499 -32.32 10.00 10.87
C ALA A 499 -33.76 9.47 10.90
N VAL A 500 -34.05 8.54 11.82
CA VAL A 500 -35.39 7.94 11.98
C VAL A 500 -36.45 8.96 12.41
N ARG A 501 -36.05 10.06 13.05
CA ARG A 501 -36.94 11.15 13.51
C ARG A 501 -37.17 12.23 12.46
N ILE A 502 -36.44 12.22 11.34
CA ILE A 502 -36.67 13.15 10.23
C ILE A 502 -37.88 12.67 9.42
N VAL A 503 -38.98 13.40 9.58
CA VAL A 503 -40.23 13.18 8.84
C VAL A 503 -40.31 14.22 7.71
N ASP A 504 -39.81 13.83 6.54
CA ASP A 504 -39.92 14.56 5.28
C ASP A 504 -39.82 13.55 4.10
N PRO A 505 -40.81 13.48 3.18
CA PRO A 505 -40.81 12.47 2.12
C PRO A 505 -39.62 12.55 1.14
N ALA A 506 -39.19 13.76 0.78
CA ALA A 506 -38.08 13.95 -0.15
C ALA A 506 -36.75 13.55 0.51
N TRP A 507 -36.58 13.90 1.78
CA TRP A 507 -35.44 13.48 2.59
C TRP A 507 -35.41 11.95 2.74
N GLN A 508 -36.53 11.32 3.10
CA GLN A 508 -36.62 9.88 3.32
C GLN A 508 -36.38 9.05 2.05
N ALA A 509 -36.75 9.56 0.88
CA ALA A 509 -36.49 8.91 -0.40
C ALA A 509 -35.03 9.12 -0.87
N GLY A 510 -34.46 10.31 -0.64
CA GLY A 510 -33.19 10.72 -1.22
C GLY A 510 -31.96 10.47 -0.36
N VAL A 511 -32.02 10.72 0.95
CA VAL A 511 -30.83 10.70 1.82
C VAL A 511 -30.43 9.28 2.25
N PRO A 512 -31.35 8.42 2.75
CA PRO A 512 -30.99 7.06 3.12
C PRO A 512 -30.44 6.21 1.97
N SER A 513 -30.91 6.42 0.73
CA SER A 513 -30.46 5.66 -0.44
C SER A 513 -28.97 5.83 -0.74
N ILE A 514 -28.37 6.93 -0.27
CA ILE A 514 -26.94 7.21 -0.45
C ILE A 514 -26.09 6.22 0.35
N TYR A 515 -26.48 5.89 1.58
CA TYR A 515 -25.61 5.18 2.54
C TYR A 515 -26.14 3.84 3.04
N ALA A 516 -27.46 3.59 3.01
CA ALA A 516 -28.08 2.45 3.67
C ALA A 516 -27.48 1.12 3.21
N ALA A 517 -27.34 0.90 1.90
CA ALA A 517 -26.75 -0.33 1.37
C ALA A 517 -25.29 -0.55 1.82
N SER A 518 -24.48 0.52 1.86
CA SER A 518 -23.09 0.43 2.33
C SER A 518 -23.01 0.16 3.83
N ARG A 519 -23.88 0.81 4.62
CA ARG A 519 -24.00 0.58 6.06
C ARG A 519 -24.42 -0.85 6.37
N ASP A 520 -25.49 -1.32 5.74
CA ASP A 520 -26.02 -2.66 5.94
C ASP A 520 -25.02 -3.74 5.52
N ALA A 521 -24.31 -3.55 4.41
CA ALA A 521 -23.28 -4.47 3.96
C ALA A 521 -22.13 -4.62 4.99
N LYS A 522 -21.63 -3.50 5.53
CA LYS A 522 -20.55 -3.50 6.53
C LYS A 522 -20.99 -4.11 7.86
N LEU A 523 -22.19 -3.74 8.34
CA LEU A 523 -22.75 -4.31 9.57
C LEU A 523 -23.05 -5.80 9.43
N THR A 524 -23.62 -6.23 8.29
CA THR A 524 -23.88 -7.66 8.01
C THR A 524 -22.58 -8.46 7.91
N ALA A 525 -21.50 -7.87 7.37
CA ALA A 525 -20.19 -8.51 7.34
C ALA A 525 -19.65 -8.73 8.76
N LEU A 526 -19.79 -7.73 9.64
CA LEU A 526 -19.41 -7.85 11.05
C LEU A 526 -20.28 -8.87 11.80
N ASP A 527 -21.59 -8.89 11.58
CA ASP A 527 -22.51 -9.84 12.21
C ASP A 527 -22.23 -11.29 11.75
N ARG A 528 -21.83 -11.48 10.49
CA ARG A 528 -21.51 -12.80 9.92
C ARG A 528 -20.27 -13.41 10.56
N ASP A 529 -19.21 -12.61 10.71
CA ASP A 529 -17.99 -13.03 11.39
C ASP A 529 -17.46 -11.89 12.27
N PRO A 530 -17.89 -11.84 13.54
CA PRO A 530 -17.43 -10.84 14.49
C PRO A 530 -15.94 -10.94 14.80
N THR A 531 -15.21 -11.96 14.33
CA THR A 531 -13.76 -12.13 14.51
C THR A 531 -12.94 -11.60 13.34
N GLN A 532 -13.57 -11.32 12.21
CA GLN A 532 -12.90 -10.85 10.99
C GLN A 532 -12.35 -9.43 11.18
N THR A 533 -11.03 -9.28 11.11
CA THR A 533 -10.34 -7.98 11.30
C THR A 533 -10.78 -6.91 10.30
N SER A 534 -10.99 -7.27 9.04
CA SER A 534 -11.43 -6.31 8.02
C SER A 534 -12.85 -5.79 8.29
N ALA A 535 -13.79 -6.67 8.66
CA ALA A 535 -15.17 -6.25 8.95
C ALA A 535 -15.25 -5.33 10.19
N ARG A 536 -14.47 -5.65 11.24
CA ARG A 536 -14.32 -4.77 12.42
C ARG A 536 -13.79 -3.40 12.05
N ARG A 537 -12.70 -3.36 11.27
CA ARG A 537 -12.09 -2.11 10.81
C ARG A 537 -13.05 -1.28 9.96
N ASP A 538 -13.73 -1.89 8.99
CA ASP A 538 -14.63 -1.18 8.08
C ASP A 538 -15.81 -0.52 8.83
N VAL A 539 -16.31 -1.17 9.88
CA VAL A 539 -17.34 -0.61 10.78
C VAL A 539 -16.76 0.47 11.69
N ARG A 540 -15.57 0.27 12.26
CA ARG A 540 -14.89 1.26 13.12
C ARG A 540 -14.60 2.55 12.36
N GLU A 541 -14.00 2.47 11.18
CA GLU A 541 -13.70 3.62 10.32
C GLU A 541 -14.97 4.37 9.91
N ALA A 542 -16.03 3.63 9.55
CA ALA A 542 -17.30 4.25 9.19
C ALA A 542 -17.95 4.98 10.38
N ARG A 543 -17.99 4.35 11.57
CA ARG A 543 -18.51 4.98 12.79
C ARG A 543 -17.72 6.21 13.18
N HIS A 544 -16.39 6.15 13.06
CA HIS A 544 -15.51 7.30 13.30
C HIS A 544 -15.84 8.48 12.39
N ALA A 545 -15.93 8.23 11.08
CA ALA A 545 -16.27 9.26 10.11
C ALA A 545 -17.68 9.85 10.34
N VAL A 546 -18.66 9.03 10.74
CA VAL A 546 -20.00 9.51 11.14
C VAL A 546 -19.92 10.39 12.39
N ALA A 547 -19.18 9.96 13.41
CA ALA A 547 -19.02 10.69 14.67
C ALA A 547 -18.33 12.05 14.44
N GLN A 548 -17.31 12.08 13.57
CA GLN A 548 -16.68 13.33 13.13
C GLN A 548 -17.68 14.22 12.39
N ALA A 549 -18.38 13.70 11.38
CA ALA A 549 -19.37 14.47 10.63
C ALA A 549 -20.47 15.05 11.53
N LEU A 550 -21.01 14.25 12.47
CA LEU A 550 -22.05 14.68 13.41
C LEU A 550 -21.55 15.79 14.35
N ARG A 551 -20.34 15.69 14.89
CA ARG A 551 -19.74 16.74 15.74
C ARG A 551 -19.46 18.02 14.94
N THR A 552 -19.00 17.86 13.71
CA THR A 552 -18.63 18.95 12.80
C THR A 552 -19.83 19.75 12.28
N THR A 553 -21.00 19.10 12.14
CA THR A 553 -22.22 19.70 11.55
C THR A 553 -23.36 19.92 12.55
N GLY A 554 -23.36 19.21 13.68
CA GLY A 554 -24.39 19.31 14.72
C GLY A 554 -24.27 20.53 15.65
N GLY A 555 -23.18 21.32 15.53
CA GLY A 555 -22.98 22.54 16.32
C GLY A 555 -23.01 22.28 17.83
N SER A 556 -23.54 23.23 18.60
CA SER A 556 -23.62 23.12 20.07
C SER A 556 -24.66 22.09 20.56
N ALA A 557 -25.52 21.57 19.68
CA ALA A 557 -26.52 20.57 20.04
C ALA A 557 -25.92 19.16 20.15
N VAL A 558 -24.69 18.95 19.68
CA VAL A 558 -23.95 17.69 19.84
C VAL A 558 -22.84 17.90 20.87
N PRO A 559 -22.79 17.10 21.95
CA PRO A 559 -21.69 17.15 22.91
C PRO A 559 -20.34 16.91 22.24
N ALA A 560 -19.33 17.71 22.56
CA ALA A 560 -17.98 17.57 22.00
C ALA A 560 -17.27 16.26 22.42
N ALA A 561 -17.66 15.71 23.57
CA ALA A 561 -17.24 14.42 24.09
C ALA A 561 -18.45 13.66 24.67
N PRO A 562 -18.36 12.33 24.84
CA PRO A 562 -19.42 11.54 25.47
C PRO A 562 -19.84 12.12 26.83
N THR A 563 -21.14 12.13 27.11
CA THR A 563 -21.71 12.62 28.37
C THR A 563 -21.35 11.74 29.56
N ALA A 564 -21.05 10.45 29.32
CA ALA A 564 -20.46 9.56 30.31
C ALA A 564 -19.55 8.52 29.65
N ARG A 565 -18.57 8.01 30.41
CA ARG A 565 -17.66 6.92 30.01
C ARG A 565 -17.52 5.92 31.14
N TYR A 566 -17.30 4.66 30.80
CA TYR A 566 -16.98 3.60 31.74
C TYR A 566 -16.17 2.51 31.03
N TRP A 567 -15.24 1.85 31.72
CA TRP A 567 -14.46 0.75 31.14
C TRP A 567 -14.22 -0.36 32.15
N GLU A 568 -14.02 -1.56 31.62
CA GLU A 568 -13.68 -2.76 32.38
C GLU A 568 -12.51 -3.48 31.70
N GLN A 569 -11.57 -3.93 32.51
CA GLN A 569 -10.39 -4.65 32.05
C GLN A 569 -10.43 -6.09 32.56
N THR A 570 -10.27 -7.04 31.66
CA THR A 570 -10.16 -8.47 31.94
C THR A 570 -8.71 -8.91 31.73
N GLY A 571 -8.26 -9.88 32.53
CA GLY A 571 -6.91 -10.46 32.44
C GLY A 571 -6.97 -11.98 32.25
N GLY A 572 -6.08 -12.51 31.41
CA GLY A 572 -5.90 -13.94 31.15
C GLY A 572 -4.58 -14.22 30.42
N ASP A 573 -4.34 -15.48 30.04
CA ASP A 573 -3.10 -15.95 29.40
C ASP A 573 -2.77 -15.21 28.08
N ASP A 574 -3.79 -14.66 27.41
CA ASP A 574 -3.70 -13.91 26.14
C ASP A 574 -3.45 -12.39 26.31
N GLY A 575 -3.15 -11.93 27.54
CA GLY A 575 -2.90 -10.53 27.88
C GLY A 575 -4.13 -9.78 28.41
N ARG A 576 -3.93 -8.50 28.79
CA ARG A 576 -5.02 -7.65 29.30
C ARG A 576 -5.89 -7.16 28.15
N ARG A 577 -7.21 -7.22 28.33
CA ARG A 577 -8.19 -6.70 27.36
C ARG A 577 -9.17 -5.75 28.05
N THR A 578 -9.37 -4.59 27.46
CA THR A 578 -10.27 -3.55 27.94
C THR A 578 -11.50 -3.48 27.04
N ILE A 579 -12.68 -3.43 27.64
CA ILE A 579 -13.94 -3.06 26.99
C ILE A 579 -14.41 -1.74 27.58
N ALA A 580 -14.84 -0.82 26.73
CA ALA A 580 -15.33 0.48 27.15
C ALA A 580 -16.77 0.71 26.70
N PHE A 581 -17.39 1.65 27.39
CA PHE A 581 -18.77 2.05 27.26
C PHE A 581 -18.79 3.58 27.23
N ALA A 582 -19.53 4.15 26.28
CA ALA A 582 -19.73 5.57 26.20
C ALA A 582 -21.22 5.89 26.08
N GLN A 583 -21.65 6.95 26.74
CA GLN A 583 -23.01 7.46 26.65
C GLN A 583 -22.99 8.83 25.98
N VAL A 584 -23.93 9.06 25.07
CA VAL A 584 -24.26 10.38 24.51
C VAL A 584 -25.71 10.67 24.84
N VAL A 585 -25.96 11.71 25.62
CA VAL A 585 -27.30 12.20 25.94
C VAL A 585 -27.57 13.51 25.20
N LEU A 586 -28.72 13.58 24.54
CA LEU A 586 -29.25 14.79 23.91
C LEU A 586 -30.55 15.16 24.62
N SER A 587 -30.68 16.40 25.08
CA SER A 587 -31.96 16.92 25.57
C SER A 587 -33.00 16.98 24.45
N ALA A 588 -34.29 17.11 24.81
CA ALA A 588 -35.35 17.24 23.82
C ALA A 588 -35.16 18.45 22.90
N THR A 589 -34.61 19.56 23.41
CA THR A 589 -34.34 20.77 22.64
C THR A 589 -33.19 20.58 21.65
N GLU A 590 -32.10 19.95 22.08
CA GLU A 590 -30.95 19.64 21.22
C GLU A 590 -31.35 18.65 20.12
N LEU A 591 -32.08 17.59 20.48
CA LEU A 591 -32.58 16.60 19.53
C LEU A 591 -33.50 17.22 18.48
N ALA A 592 -34.46 18.05 18.91
CA ALA A 592 -35.36 18.76 18.00
C ALA A 592 -34.60 19.73 17.08
N SER A 593 -33.60 20.44 17.62
CA SER A 593 -32.74 21.34 16.84
C SER A 593 -31.96 20.59 15.75
N LEU A 594 -31.40 19.42 16.07
CA LEU A 594 -30.68 18.59 15.10
C LEU A 594 -31.60 18.04 14.01
N VAL A 595 -32.76 17.49 14.38
CA VAL A 595 -33.77 17.01 13.42
C VAL A 595 -34.20 18.15 12.49
N GLN A 596 -34.44 19.34 13.03
CA GLN A 596 -34.82 20.49 12.22
C GLN A 596 -33.68 20.94 11.30
N THR A 597 -32.44 20.98 11.80
CA THR A 597 -31.26 21.40 11.02
C THR A 597 -31.07 20.52 9.79
N TYR A 598 -31.01 19.20 9.95
CA TYR A 598 -30.79 18.28 8.83
C TYR A 598 -31.97 18.13 7.88
N ARG A 599 -33.18 18.52 8.31
CA ARG A 599 -34.38 18.52 7.47
C ARG A 599 -34.54 19.80 6.67
N THR A 600 -34.00 20.93 7.13
CA THR A 600 -34.30 22.25 6.55
C THR A 600 -33.72 22.36 5.13
N PRO A 601 -34.57 22.50 4.09
CA PRO A 601 -34.08 22.61 2.73
C PRO A 601 -33.67 24.05 2.39
N ALA A 602 -32.83 24.17 1.37
CA ALA A 602 -32.57 25.42 0.67
C ALA A 602 -32.69 25.19 -0.84
N THR A 603 -33.07 26.23 -1.60
CA THR A 603 -33.25 26.13 -3.05
C THR A 603 -32.43 27.20 -3.76
N ALA A 604 -31.71 26.80 -4.80
CA ALA A 604 -30.98 27.71 -5.68
C ALA A 604 -30.82 27.12 -7.08
N LEU A 605 -30.97 27.96 -8.11
CA LEU A 605 -30.75 27.61 -9.52
C LEU A 605 -31.42 26.28 -9.98
N GLY A 606 -32.62 26.00 -9.47
CA GLY A 606 -33.39 24.80 -9.80
C GLY A 606 -33.11 23.58 -8.91
N ALA A 607 -32.08 23.60 -8.06
CA ALA A 607 -31.81 22.52 -7.11
C ALA A 607 -32.42 22.83 -5.74
N THR A 608 -33.11 21.85 -5.16
CA THR A 608 -33.48 21.83 -3.73
C THR A 608 -32.51 20.89 -3.02
N VAL A 609 -31.88 21.40 -1.97
CA VAL A 609 -30.85 20.69 -1.21
C VAL A 609 -31.17 20.65 0.28
N VAL A 610 -30.64 19.64 0.97
CA VAL A 610 -30.57 19.56 2.44
C VAL A 610 -29.12 19.44 2.88
N PRO A 611 -28.76 19.76 4.14
CA PRO A 611 -27.39 19.58 4.61
C PRO A 611 -26.94 18.12 4.47
N ALA A 612 -25.65 17.91 4.20
CA ALA A 612 -25.07 16.58 4.18
C ALA A 612 -25.28 15.88 5.53
N PHE A 613 -25.94 14.73 5.50
CA PHE A 613 -26.30 14.01 6.71
C PHE A 613 -25.15 13.11 7.18
N PRO A 614 -24.83 13.03 8.49
CA PRO A 614 -23.64 12.33 8.98
C PRO A 614 -23.52 10.86 8.54
N LEU A 615 -24.64 10.12 8.43
CA LEU A 615 -24.61 8.73 8.01
C LEU A 615 -24.14 8.50 6.57
N VAL A 616 -24.06 9.55 5.75
CA VAL A 616 -23.45 9.46 4.42
C VAL A 616 -21.98 9.02 4.47
N ALA A 617 -21.29 9.27 5.59
CA ALA A 617 -19.92 8.85 5.83
C ALA A 617 -19.72 7.31 5.80
N TRP A 618 -20.79 6.52 5.97
CA TRP A 618 -20.74 5.06 5.76
C TRP A 618 -20.28 4.67 4.35
N ARG A 619 -20.60 5.51 3.36
CA ARG A 619 -20.20 5.33 1.96
C ARG A 619 -19.07 6.28 1.55
N TYR A 620 -19.13 7.53 2.00
CA TYR A 620 -18.15 8.57 1.63
C TYR A 620 -17.52 9.17 2.89
N PRO A 621 -16.51 8.51 3.50
CA PRO A 621 -15.95 8.93 4.80
C PRO A 621 -15.29 10.31 4.75
N ARG A 622 -14.94 10.82 3.57
CA ARG A 622 -14.34 12.16 3.37
C ARG A 622 -15.36 13.27 3.10
N ALA A 623 -16.66 12.96 3.03
CA ALA A 623 -17.72 13.93 2.78
C ALA A 623 -18.34 14.41 4.10
N GLU A 624 -17.53 15.06 4.95
CA GLU A 624 -17.94 15.50 6.30
C GLU A 624 -18.96 16.63 6.30
N ARG A 625 -19.01 17.43 5.23
CA ARG A 625 -19.89 18.58 5.03
C ARG A 625 -20.37 18.64 3.57
N GLY A 626 -21.40 19.46 3.33
CA GLY A 626 -21.90 19.73 1.99
C GLY A 626 -23.42 19.86 1.94
N ALA A 627 -23.97 19.82 0.73
CA ALA A 627 -25.39 19.88 0.48
C ALA A 627 -25.85 18.75 -0.47
N ILE A 628 -26.82 17.94 -0.04
CA ILE A 628 -27.38 16.83 -0.81
C ILE A 628 -28.54 17.35 -1.66
N ILE A 629 -28.52 17.09 -2.96
CA ILE A 629 -29.61 17.42 -3.87
C ILE A 629 -30.76 16.42 -3.67
N THR A 630 -31.89 16.89 -3.14
CA THR A 630 -33.10 16.07 -2.91
C THR A 630 -34.14 16.21 -4.01
N ALA A 631 -34.12 17.32 -4.76
CA ALA A 631 -34.91 17.49 -5.98
C ALA A 631 -34.16 18.42 -6.95
N LEU A 632 -34.30 18.17 -8.25
CA LEU A 632 -33.66 18.98 -9.29
C LEU A 632 -34.64 19.32 -10.42
N ALA A 633 -35.07 20.57 -10.47
CA ALA A 633 -35.88 21.13 -11.55
C ALA A 633 -35.00 21.63 -12.71
N SER A 634 -35.61 21.87 -13.87
CA SER A 634 -34.92 22.47 -15.01
C SER A 634 -34.34 23.84 -14.66
N GLY A 635 -33.05 24.00 -14.95
CA GLY A 635 -32.29 25.18 -14.59
C GLY A 635 -30.78 25.01 -14.77
N PRO A 636 -29.99 26.04 -14.45
CA PRO A 636 -28.55 26.06 -14.73
C PRO A 636 -27.76 24.88 -14.15
N LEU A 637 -28.20 24.37 -12.98
CA LEU A 637 -27.57 23.23 -12.32
C LEU A 637 -27.92 21.88 -12.96
N GLN A 638 -29.12 21.73 -13.50
CA GLN A 638 -29.47 20.55 -14.30
C GLN A 638 -28.66 20.54 -15.60
N ASP A 639 -28.53 21.69 -16.27
CA ASP A 639 -27.75 21.80 -17.50
C ASP A 639 -26.24 21.60 -17.29
N LEU A 640 -25.76 21.76 -16.06
CA LEU A 640 -24.39 21.47 -15.65
C LEU A 640 -24.14 19.94 -15.57
N GLY A 641 -25.19 19.12 -15.56
CA GLY A 641 -25.12 17.67 -15.45
C GLY A 641 -25.22 17.13 -14.03
N LEU A 642 -25.73 17.94 -13.09
CA LEU A 642 -26.03 17.46 -11.73
C LEU A 642 -27.27 16.57 -11.72
N ALA A 643 -27.36 15.73 -10.70
CA ALA A 643 -28.48 14.82 -10.48
C ALA A 643 -28.89 14.80 -9.00
N GLU A 644 -30.07 14.28 -8.71
CA GLU A 644 -30.49 13.99 -7.34
C GLU A 644 -29.51 13.02 -6.65
N GLN A 645 -29.45 13.07 -5.32
CA GLN A 645 -28.56 12.29 -4.46
C GLN A 645 -27.06 12.66 -4.57
N TYR A 646 -26.68 13.58 -5.44
CA TYR A 646 -25.32 14.13 -5.46
C TYR A 646 -25.11 15.05 -4.26
N ILE A 647 -23.87 15.07 -3.76
CA ILE A 647 -23.47 15.91 -2.62
C ILE A 647 -22.53 16.98 -3.13
N VAL A 648 -22.97 18.24 -3.11
CA VAL A 648 -22.13 19.37 -3.47
C VAL A 648 -21.24 19.71 -2.27
N LEU A 649 -19.93 19.61 -2.47
CA LEU A 649 -18.92 19.83 -1.44
C LEU A 649 -18.37 21.25 -1.47
N ALA A 650 -18.22 21.83 -2.68
CA ALA A 650 -17.72 23.19 -2.85
C ALA A 650 -18.27 23.87 -4.11
N VAL A 651 -18.36 25.20 -4.08
CA VAL A 651 -18.72 26.06 -5.22
C VAL A 651 -17.61 27.10 -5.40
N GLY A 652 -17.07 27.23 -6.61
CA GLY A 652 -16.01 28.22 -6.89
C GLY A 652 -14.74 28.02 -6.04
N GLY A 653 -14.47 26.79 -5.58
CA GLY A 653 -13.37 26.48 -4.66
C GLY A 653 -13.64 26.79 -3.18
N ARG A 654 -14.85 27.24 -2.82
CA ARG A 654 -15.28 27.48 -1.43
C ARG A 654 -16.12 26.32 -0.91
N ASP A 655 -15.72 25.76 0.23
CA ASP A 655 -16.43 24.63 0.84
C ASP A 655 -17.82 25.03 1.36
N ILE A 656 -18.75 24.08 1.25
CA ILE A 656 -20.13 24.23 1.69
C ILE A 656 -20.27 23.65 3.10
N GLY A 657 -20.72 24.48 4.05
CA GLY A 657 -21.03 24.04 5.40
C GLY A 657 -22.39 23.35 5.53
N ASP A 658 -23.42 23.91 4.88
CA ASP A 658 -24.81 23.46 4.96
C ASP A 658 -25.62 23.85 3.70
N ALA A 659 -26.93 23.55 3.70
CA ALA A 659 -27.83 23.89 2.61
C ALA A 659 -27.94 25.40 2.33
N SER A 660 -27.92 26.24 3.36
CA SER A 660 -28.02 27.69 3.21
C SER A 660 -26.76 28.27 2.57
N ALA A 661 -25.59 27.82 3.02
CA ALA A 661 -24.30 28.17 2.46
C ALA A 661 -24.23 27.78 0.97
N PHE A 662 -24.71 26.59 0.60
CA PHE A 662 -24.81 26.21 -0.81
C PHE A 662 -25.64 27.21 -1.61
N ALA A 663 -26.86 27.52 -1.15
CA ALA A 663 -27.77 28.40 -1.88
C ALA A 663 -27.20 29.81 -2.04
N GLN A 664 -26.52 30.34 -1.02
CA GLN A 664 -25.83 31.63 -1.10
C GLN A 664 -24.67 31.58 -2.09
N LEU A 665 -23.73 30.65 -1.89
CA LEU A 665 -22.52 30.55 -2.71
C LEU A 665 -22.82 30.37 -4.19
N VAL A 666 -23.78 29.51 -4.53
CA VAL A 666 -24.09 29.20 -5.93
C VAL A 666 -24.84 30.35 -6.62
N ASN A 667 -25.73 31.05 -5.91
CA ASN A 667 -26.41 32.23 -6.46
C ASN A 667 -25.43 33.40 -6.65
N ASP A 668 -24.55 33.64 -5.68
CA ASP A 668 -23.53 34.70 -5.75
C ASP A 668 -22.57 34.46 -6.92
N GLU A 669 -22.02 33.24 -7.02
CA GLU A 669 -21.10 32.86 -8.08
C GLU A 669 -21.77 32.93 -9.46
N HIS A 670 -22.98 32.38 -9.60
CA HIS A 670 -23.72 32.43 -10.86
C HIS A 670 -24.04 33.87 -11.28
N THR A 671 -24.46 34.73 -10.34
CA THR A 671 -24.78 36.14 -10.63
C THR A 671 -23.54 36.89 -11.11
N GLN A 672 -22.40 36.73 -10.44
CA GLN A 672 -21.14 37.36 -10.84
C GLN A 672 -20.66 36.88 -12.23
N LEU A 673 -20.80 35.59 -12.51
CA LEU A 673 -20.37 35.00 -13.78
C LEU A 673 -21.28 35.36 -14.96
N VAL A 674 -22.59 35.55 -14.74
CA VAL A 674 -23.49 36.05 -15.78
C VAL A 674 -23.15 37.50 -16.15
N GLU A 675 -22.66 38.31 -15.22
CA GLU A 675 -22.25 39.69 -15.51
C GLU A 675 -20.91 39.77 -16.23
N ARG A 676 -19.89 39.07 -15.71
CA ARG A 676 -18.49 39.23 -16.16
C ARG A 676 -18.05 38.17 -17.17
N GLY A 677 -18.82 37.10 -17.32
CA GLY A 677 -18.40 35.87 -18.00
C GLY A 677 -17.41 35.07 -17.15
N GLY A 678 -17.34 33.77 -17.38
CA GLY A 678 -16.39 32.89 -16.70
C GLY A 678 -16.86 31.45 -16.63
N THR A 679 -16.36 30.67 -15.67
CA THR A 679 -16.70 29.23 -15.53
C THR A 679 -17.24 28.95 -14.13
N LEU A 680 -18.51 28.54 -14.05
CA LEU A 680 -19.10 28.07 -12.81
C LEU A 680 -18.55 26.67 -12.51
N ARG A 681 -17.90 26.49 -11.37
CA ARG A 681 -17.28 25.22 -10.95
C ARG A 681 -17.89 24.70 -9.65
N LEU A 682 -18.31 23.45 -9.64
CA LEU A 682 -18.82 22.76 -8.46
C LEU A 682 -18.03 21.47 -8.23
N LYS A 683 -17.53 21.27 -7.01
CA LYS A 683 -16.96 20.00 -6.57
C LYS A 683 -18.06 19.15 -5.97
N VAL A 684 -18.30 17.97 -6.53
CA VAL A 684 -19.47 17.16 -6.23
C VAL A 684 -19.07 15.70 -5.99
N GLN A 685 -19.55 15.12 -4.90
CA GLN A 685 -19.49 13.68 -4.67
C GLN A 685 -20.63 13.00 -5.45
N THR A 686 -20.27 12.28 -6.50
CA THR A 686 -21.18 11.41 -7.27
C THR A 686 -21.16 9.98 -6.68
N PRO A 687 -21.94 9.02 -7.24
CA PRO A 687 -21.80 7.60 -6.92
C PRO A 687 -20.39 7.01 -7.07
N ASP A 688 -19.50 7.69 -7.80
CA ASP A 688 -18.11 7.31 -8.04
C ASP A 688 -17.24 7.46 -6.76
N PRO A 689 -16.13 6.69 -6.63
CA PRO A 689 -15.31 6.71 -5.42
C PRO A 689 -14.55 8.02 -5.16
N ALA A 690 -14.48 8.94 -6.12
CA ALA A 690 -13.80 10.22 -5.96
C ALA A 690 -14.73 11.39 -6.34
N PRO A 691 -14.70 12.52 -5.61
CA PRO A 691 -15.42 13.73 -6.01
C PRO A 691 -14.98 14.21 -7.39
N ARG A 692 -15.94 14.71 -8.17
CA ARG A 692 -15.74 15.21 -9.52
C ARG A 692 -16.00 16.71 -9.58
N GLU A 693 -15.27 17.41 -10.45
CA GLU A 693 -15.56 18.79 -10.77
C GLU A 693 -16.55 18.86 -11.94
N PHE A 694 -17.62 19.61 -11.74
CA PHE A 694 -18.57 19.98 -12.78
C PHE A 694 -18.37 21.45 -13.12
N ALA A 695 -18.16 21.74 -14.41
CA ALA A 695 -17.84 23.08 -14.87
C ALA A 695 -18.66 23.46 -16.11
N LYS A 696 -19.23 24.67 -16.11
CA LYS A 696 -19.91 25.24 -17.29
C LYS A 696 -19.49 26.68 -17.50
N LYS A 697 -19.14 27.00 -18.74
CA LYS A 697 -18.81 28.37 -19.13
C LYS A 697 -20.09 29.19 -19.29
N LEU A 698 -20.11 30.36 -18.68
CA LEU A 698 -21.18 31.35 -18.78
C LEU A 698 -20.67 32.54 -19.60
N GLU A 699 -21.45 32.95 -20.59
CA GLU A 699 -21.15 34.14 -21.39
C GLU A 699 -21.54 35.39 -20.60
N GLY A 700 -20.62 36.35 -20.50
CA GLY A 700 -20.87 37.63 -19.83
C GLY A 700 -21.73 38.56 -20.69
N LYS A 701 -22.28 39.60 -20.07
CA LYS A 701 -23.02 40.64 -20.83
C LYS A 701 -22.07 41.34 -21.82
N PRO A 702 -22.49 41.57 -23.08
CA PRO A 702 -21.69 42.33 -24.04
C PRO A 702 -21.38 43.73 -23.50
N VAL A 703 -20.11 44.11 -23.48
CA VAL A 703 -19.70 45.49 -23.18
C VAL A 703 -19.96 46.33 -24.43
N GLU A 704 -20.85 47.31 -24.37
CA GLU A 704 -21.03 48.27 -25.47
C GLU A 704 -19.74 49.08 -25.69
N PRO A 705 -19.19 49.13 -26.91
CA PRO A 705 -18.05 49.96 -27.21
C PRO A 705 -18.47 51.44 -27.17
N THR A 706 -17.88 52.20 -26.26
CA THR A 706 -18.07 53.65 -26.19
C THR A 706 -17.47 54.33 -27.43
N GLY A 707 -18.33 55.08 -28.13
CA GLY A 707 -18.10 56.17 -29.10
C GLY A 707 -16.74 56.34 -29.79
N SER A 708 -16.77 56.25 -31.11
CA SER A 708 -15.71 56.60 -32.06
C SER A 708 -15.26 58.08 -32.00
N GLY A 709 -14.11 58.35 -31.39
CA GLY A 709 -13.34 59.58 -31.57
C GLY A 709 -12.41 59.50 -32.79
N LYS A 710 -12.57 60.42 -33.74
CA LYS A 710 -11.89 60.52 -35.04
C LYS A 710 -10.36 60.36 -34.99
N ARG A 711 -9.83 59.63 -35.97
CA ARG A 711 -8.40 59.51 -36.31
C ARG A 711 -8.05 60.45 -37.49
N PRO A 712 -6.97 61.25 -37.45
CA PRO A 712 -6.37 61.84 -38.66
C PRO A 712 -5.31 60.90 -39.26
N PRO A 713 -4.91 61.11 -40.53
CA PRO A 713 -4.50 60.03 -41.42
C PRO A 713 -3.03 59.63 -41.33
N ARG A 714 -2.79 58.37 -41.71
CA ARG A 714 -1.47 57.73 -41.92
C ARG A 714 -0.72 58.38 -43.10
N GLY A 715 0.59 58.55 -42.93
CA GLY A 715 1.56 58.60 -44.02
C GLY A 715 2.44 57.33 -44.03
N SER A 716 2.38 56.60 -45.14
CA SER A 716 3.38 55.70 -45.75
C SER A 716 4.73 55.50 -45.04
N GLY A 717 5.35 54.32 -44.95
CA GLY A 717 5.13 53.02 -45.58
C GLY A 717 6.33 52.09 -45.29
N THR A 718 6.21 50.85 -45.78
CA THR A 718 7.23 49.79 -45.93
C THR A 718 7.80 49.08 -44.68
N ASP A 719 7.22 47.88 -44.46
CA ASP A 719 7.75 46.64 -43.85
C ASP A 719 9.13 46.19 -44.39
N PRO A 720 9.81 45.13 -43.87
CA PRO A 720 9.41 44.17 -42.80
C PRO A 720 10.52 43.77 -41.78
N ALA A 721 10.09 42.96 -40.80
CA ALA A 721 10.77 41.79 -40.24
C ALA A 721 11.52 41.88 -38.88
N HIS A 722 11.05 40.97 -38.01
CA HIS A 722 11.72 40.25 -36.90
C HIS A 722 12.05 40.95 -35.57
N GLY A 723 11.62 40.29 -34.49
CA GLY A 723 12.31 40.35 -33.19
C GLY A 723 11.42 40.64 -31.99
N GLY A 724 10.52 39.71 -31.63
CA GLY A 724 9.86 39.73 -30.33
C GLY A 724 10.84 39.36 -29.21
N VAL A 725 11.01 40.25 -28.24
CA VAL A 725 11.65 39.96 -26.95
C VAL A 725 10.62 40.26 -25.85
N ASN A 726 10.38 39.24 -25.02
CA ASN A 726 9.43 39.24 -23.92
C ASN A 726 9.92 40.10 -22.75
N VAL A 727 8.99 40.89 -22.22
CA VAL A 727 9.11 41.70 -21.00
C VAL A 727 8.63 40.85 -19.81
N TRP A 728 9.56 40.15 -19.17
CA TRP A 728 9.40 39.60 -17.82
C TRP A 728 10.70 39.80 -17.07
N ASP A 729 10.94 41.02 -16.61
CA ASP A 729 11.95 41.32 -15.59
C ASP A 729 11.66 42.67 -14.94
N LYS A 730 10.71 42.66 -14.00
CA LYS A 730 10.58 43.67 -12.95
C LYS A 730 10.01 42.98 -11.72
N PHE A 731 10.88 42.59 -10.79
CA PHE A 731 10.82 42.97 -9.37
C PHE A 731 11.83 42.11 -8.58
N ASP A 732 13.10 42.51 -8.61
CA ASP A 732 13.94 42.37 -7.42
C ASP A 732 15.10 43.37 -7.44
N ARG A 733 15.11 44.31 -6.50
CA ARG A 733 16.27 45.19 -6.21
C ARG A 733 16.27 45.60 -4.73
N GLY A 734 16.87 44.75 -3.91
CA GLY A 734 17.55 45.15 -2.67
C GLY A 734 19.05 45.35 -2.94
N LYS A 735 19.60 46.47 -2.46
CA LYS A 735 20.97 46.98 -2.69
C LYS A 735 22.07 46.13 -2.04
N GLY A 736 23.23 46.05 -2.69
CA GLY A 736 24.49 45.63 -2.07
C GLY A 736 25.67 45.84 -3.01
N ARG A 737 26.63 46.69 -2.63
CA ARG A 737 27.72 47.23 -3.46
C ARG A 737 28.87 46.24 -3.67
N GLY A 738 29.52 46.37 -4.82
CA GLY A 738 30.99 46.40 -4.91
C GLY A 738 31.68 45.21 -5.57
N ARG A 739 32.03 45.36 -6.85
CA ARG A 739 33.40 45.08 -7.34
C ARG A 739 33.59 45.60 -8.76
N GLU A 740 34.63 46.40 -8.95
CA GLU A 740 35.19 46.76 -10.25
C GLU A 740 36.27 45.73 -10.64
N ASP A 741 36.19 45.34 -11.92
CA ASP A 741 37.25 45.07 -12.89
C ASP A 741 38.15 43.80 -12.84
N PRO A 742 38.63 43.35 -14.03
CA PRO A 742 38.44 42.00 -14.53
C PRO A 742 39.71 41.47 -15.21
N ASN A 743 40.51 40.68 -14.52
CA ASN A 743 41.52 39.83 -15.16
C ASN A 743 42.01 38.82 -14.14
N GLN A 744 41.23 37.76 -13.96
CA GLN A 744 41.65 36.45 -13.49
C GLN A 744 40.55 35.42 -13.71
#